data_AF-A0A849RNJ7-F1
#
_entry.id   AF-A0A849RNJ7-F1
#
_cell.length_a   1.000
_cell.length_b   1.000
_cell.length_c   1.000
_cell.angle_alpha   90.00
_cell.angle_beta   90.00
_cell.angle_gamma   90.00
#
_symmetry.space_group_name_H-M   'P 1'
#
loop_
_entity.id
_entity.type
_entity.pdbx_description
1 polymer ?
#
loop_
_entity_poly.entity_id
_entity_poly.type
_entity_poly.pdbx_seq_one_letter_code
_entity_poly.pdbx_strand_id
1 'polypeptide(L)'
;MPVGSTRLGFITRLIGFSLLLPLSQGQAGDLPASPPAIIRHELRASIDPDQHQLTVIDRMVVRVGGSQPTLDFTLAKSLLLDTVALVTWVGNVERLTPVSKSLGDDAIDSNLRSFRVSLPDHQSGDVTLEWRYRGVIDDPPREPRHLRFVTPSETSGHIGPEGVYLSSETGWYPDLAGSLASYALTVEMPGGWTTVSQGRGGAEQDCSRPRSDGSCLSLQTWTSGVTEALTLVANRFTVTTRDWKGASGQAVRLATYLFPDDAALADEYLDATVKYLDAYVPLLGAFPFEQFAVVENFFASGLGMPSFTLLGSGSIKRHYTQPYALGHEIVHSWIGNSVWNRPESGNWVEGLTTYLTNYYWHELIHDDRQAREQRRLMLQGYSLHVTPQLDYPIAAFQRKSDEKDNAIGYQKAAMVFHQLRLEIGDEAFWRGVKQLVADLSGRYADWQDLERIFTQTSGRELRWFFAQWIERPGAPAVAIADAMASPSRNQPGAYTLRVRLTREGGAFRFILPLAIAMKGSTASVAVALAAEQHDVELVVPDEPLHVAIDPDFMSLQRLKREQLAPVLNLFVTDQRKAVLPLFADSATPFKELVVRIEAQDAQAPTKHKTTILPMDIVALPPSGSVLIVATADRHVQVQSLLAKACGDLATMGPDGFRIAGTGYEGRRMAVLLSCHRPDAPGSVVTVLYAMDPAAAAKVARLLFFYGWQSAVVFDEGTVIKREMWQEFQAMKEVRRDEQR
;
A
#
# COMPACT_ATOMS: atom_id res chain seq x y z
N MET A 1 -19.32 -55.01 25.06
CA MET A 1 -19.64 -56.30 24.41
C MET A 1 -21.16 -56.45 24.33
N PRO A 2 -21.70 -57.20 23.36
CA PRO A 2 -21.51 -57.12 21.90
C PRO A 2 -22.67 -56.24 21.36
N VAL A 3 -23.48 -56.43 20.30
CA VAL A 3 -23.55 -57.27 19.05
C VAL A 3 -24.15 -56.32 17.98
N GLY A 4 -23.84 -56.35 16.68
CA GLY A 4 -22.79 -57.08 15.98
C GLY A 4 -23.16 -57.45 14.52
N SER A 5 -22.30 -57.05 13.56
CA SER A 5 -21.97 -57.78 12.31
C SER A 5 -23.06 -58.21 11.31
N THR A 6 -22.95 -57.71 10.07
CA THR A 6 -23.09 -58.55 8.85
C THR A 6 -22.28 -57.97 7.69
N ARG A 7 -21.54 -58.84 6.99
CA ARG A 7 -21.17 -58.63 5.58
C ARG A 7 -22.19 -59.38 4.73
N LEU A 8 -22.55 -58.83 3.57
CA LEU A 8 -22.66 -59.61 2.34
C LEU A 8 -22.67 -58.65 1.15
N GLY A 9 -22.11 -59.10 0.02
CA GLY A 9 -22.36 -58.50 -1.28
C GLY A 9 -22.54 -59.62 -2.30
N PHE A 10 -23.38 -59.41 -3.31
CA PHE A 10 -23.33 -60.23 -4.53
C PHE A 10 -23.84 -59.45 -5.75
N ILE A 11 -23.37 -59.87 -6.91
CA ILE A 11 -23.66 -59.34 -8.25
C ILE A 11 -25.01 -59.91 -8.76
N THR A 12 -25.78 -59.18 -9.58
CA THR A 12 -26.33 -59.65 -10.89
C THR A 12 -27.16 -58.59 -11.66
N ARG A 13 -26.53 -58.04 -12.72
CA ARG A 13 -27.03 -57.77 -14.10
C ARG A 13 -28.42 -57.17 -14.42
N LEU A 14 -28.35 -56.13 -15.27
CA LEU A 14 -29.12 -55.86 -16.51
C LEU A 14 -30.65 -55.67 -16.47
N ILE A 15 -31.09 -54.45 -16.80
CA ILE A 15 -31.71 -54.00 -18.08
C ILE A 15 -31.71 -52.45 -18.03
N GLY A 16 -31.51 -51.67 -19.09
CA GLY A 16 -31.18 -51.99 -20.48
C GLY A 16 -31.87 -51.03 -21.45
N PHE A 17 -31.20 -49.92 -21.82
CA PHE A 17 -31.64 -49.04 -22.90
C PHE A 17 -30.44 -48.56 -23.72
N SER A 18 -30.43 -48.91 -25.01
CA SER A 18 -29.33 -48.61 -25.93
C SER A 18 -29.66 -47.37 -26.77
N LEU A 19 -28.77 -46.39 -26.78
CA LEU A 19 -28.72 -45.34 -27.79
C LEU A 19 -27.40 -45.45 -28.54
N LEU A 20 -27.49 -45.76 -29.83
CA LEU A 20 -26.35 -45.95 -30.71
C LEU A 20 -25.77 -44.60 -31.11
N LEU A 21 -24.56 -44.31 -30.65
CA LEU A 21 -23.67 -43.31 -31.23
C LEU A 21 -22.39 -44.02 -31.72
N PRO A 22 -21.80 -43.60 -32.85
CA PRO A 22 -20.71 -44.33 -33.48
C PRO A 22 -19.41 -44.22 -32.68
N LEU A 23 -18.66 -45.32 -32.63
CA LEU A 23 -17.26 -45.31 -32.23
C LEU A 23 -16.42 -44.61 -33.30
N SER A 24 -16.32 -43.28 -33.22
CA SER A 24 -15.15 -42.61 -33.76
C SER A 24 -13.93 -43.08 -32.97
N GLN A 25 -12.84 -43.40 -33.67
CA GLN A 25 -11.55 -43.52 -33.02
C GLN A 25 -11.14 -42.12 -32.58
N GLY A 26 -11.37 -41.80 -31.31
CA GLY A 26 -10.82 -40.59 -30.72
C GLY A 26 -9.31 -40.64 -30.83
N GLN A 27 -8.73 -39.77 -31.66
CA GLN A 27 -7.33 -39.44 -31.54
C GLN A 27 -7.08 -39.04 -30.08
N ALA A 28 -5.94 -39.45 -29.53
CA ALA A 28 -5.43 -38.77 -28.35
C ALA A 28 -5.19 -37.32 -28.79
N GLY A 29 -6.08 -36.41 -28.41
CA GLY A 29 -5.92 -34.99 -28.72
C GLY A 29 -4.65 -34.53 -28.04
N ASP A 30 -3.69 -34.03 -28.83
CA ASP A 30 -2.47 -33.46 -28.30
C ASP A 30 -2.82 -32.44 -27.22
N LEU A 31 -2.16 -32.55 -26.07
CA LEU A 31 -2.23 -31.51 -25.04
C LEU A 31 -1.86 -30.18 -25.72
N PRO A 32 -2.63 -29.10 -25.53
CA PRO A 32 -2.36 -27.84 -26.19
C PRO A 32 -0.92 -27.43 -25.90
N ALA A 33 -0.11 -27.29 -26.96
CA ALA A 33 1.31 -27.02 -26.84
C ALA A 33 1.50 -25.79 -25.95
N SER A 34 2.36 -25.91 -24.93
CA SER A 34 2.60 -24.81 -24.00
C SER A 34 3.01 -23.56 -24.78
N PRO A 35 2.49 -22.37 -24.41
CA PRO A 35 2.87 -21.13 -25.06
C PRO A 35 4.40 -20.95 -24.98
N PRO A 36 5.03 -20.28 -25.97
CA PRO A 36 6.44 -19.99 -25.89
C PRO A 36 6.72 -19.12 -24.67
N ALA A 37 7.86 -19.36 -24.01
CA ALA A 37 8.25 -18.66 -22.79
C ALA A 37 9.76 -18.60 -22.65
N ILE A 38 10.28 -17.48 -22.15
CA ILE A 38 11.68 -17.36 -21.74
C ILE A 38 11.86 -18.08 -20.40
N ILE A 39 12.85 -18.97 -20.34
CA ILE A 39 13.17 -19.83 -19.19
C ILE A 39 14.36 -19.26 -18.41
N ARG A 40 15.30 -18.65 -19.13
CA ARG A 40 16.52 -18.05 -18.57
C ARG A 40 17.06 -16.94 -19.47
N HIS A 41 17.63 -15.90 -18.85
CA HIS A 41 18.55 -14.97 -19.51
C HIS A 41 19.98 -15.17 -19.00
N GLU A 42 20.96 -14.83 -19.86
CA GLU A 42 22.35 -14.69 -19.47
C GLU A 42 22.91 -13.41 -20.11
N LEU A 43 22.75 -12.30 -19.37
CA LEU A 43 23.03 -10.95 -19.85
C LEU A 43 24.46 -10.54 -19.49
N ARG A 44 25.14 -9.92 -20.45
CA ARG A 44 26.37 -9.16 -20.26
C ARG A 44 26.11 -7.73 -20.72
N ALA A 45 25.91 -6.83 -19.77
CA ALA A 45 25.67 -5.41 -20.00
C ALA A 45 26.95 -4.61 -19.74
N SER A 46 27.27 -3.66 -20.62
CA SER A 46 28.25 -2.59 -20.38
C SER A 46 27.50 -1.27 -20.41
N ILE A 47 27.71 -0.44 -19.38
CA ILE A 47 26.97 0.79 -19.13
C ILE A 47 27.95 1.95 -19.01
N ASP A 48 27.65 3.06 -19.69
CA ASP A 48 28.40 4.31 -19.57
C ASP A 48 27.48 5.44 -19.04
N PRO A 49 27.52 5.72 -17.72
CA PRO A 49 26.68 6.73 -17.09
C PRO A 49 26.89 8.14 -17.64
N ASP A 50 28.12 8.49 -18.05
CA ASP A 50 28.46 9.83 -18.55
C ASP A 50 27.98 10.05 -20.00
N GLN A 51 27.50 9.00 -20.68
CA GLN A 51 26.94 9.04 -22.03
C GLN A 51 25.51 8.46 -22.12
N HIS A 52 24.86 8.21 -20.98
CA HIS A 52 23.53 7.60 -20.86
C HIS A 52 23.37 6.24 -21.59
N GLN A 53 24.49 5.53 -21.81
CA GLN A 53 24.57 4.44 -22.78
C GLN A 53 24.46 3.05 -22.13
N LEU A 54 23.79 2.15 -22.86
CA LEU A 54 23.70 0.72 -22.57
C LEU A 54 24.11 -0.08 -23.83
N THR A 55 24.97 -1.09 -23.66
CA THR A 55 25.22 -2.14 -24.66
C THR A 55 25.08 -3.50 -23.99
N VAL A 56 24.31 -4.43 -24.59
CA VAL A 56 24.07 -5.76 -24.00
C VAL A 56 24.26 -6.87 -25.04
N ILE A 57 24.83 -7.98 -24.57
CA ILE A 57 24.70 -9.30 -25.19
C ILE A 57 23.88 -10.16 -24.21
N ASP A 58 22.74 -10.68 -24.64
CA ASP A 58 21.91 -11.60 -23.85
C ASP A 58 21.80 -12.96 -24.54
N ARG A 59 22.09 -14.03 -23.80
CA ARG A 59 21.93 -15.43 -24.22
C ARG A 59 20.73 -16.03 -23.51
N MET A 60 19.55 -15.81 -24.08
CA MET A 60 18.30 -16.31 -23.53
C MET A 60 17.99 -17.74 -23.98
N VAL A 61 17.42 -18.53 -23.07
CA VAL A 61 16.83 -19.84 -23.35
C VAL A 61 15.33 -19.68 -23.45
N VAL A 62 14.76 -19.98 -24.63
CA VAL A 62 13.35 -19.81 -24.95
C VAL A 62 12.75 -21.18 -25.26
N ARG A 63 11.68 -21.55 -24.57
CA ARG A 63 10.88 -22.73 -24.88
C ARG A 63 9.93 -22.42 -26.02
N VAL A 64 9.84 -23.30 -27.02
CA VAL A 64 8.94 -23.13 -28.16
C VAL A 64 8.13 -24.39 -28.47
N GLY A 65 6.83 -24.20 -28.71
CA GLY A 65 5.97 -25.18 -29.36
C GLY A 65 6.36 -25.37 -30.83
N GLY A 66 6.22 -26.59 -31.35
CA GLY A 66 6.74 -26.95 -32.66
C GLY A 66 5.96 -26.38 -33.85
N SER A 67 6.65 -26.33 -35.00
CA SER A 67 6.25 -25.71 -36.29
C SER A 67 6.28 -24.17 -36.28
N GLN A 68 7.05 -23.61 -37.22
CA GLN A 68 7.46 -22.19 -37.38
C GLN A 68 7.03 -21.22 -36.25
N PRO A 69 7.64 -21.30 -35.06
CA PRO A 69 7.38 -20.34 -33.99
C PRO A 69 7.89 -18.95 -34.40
N THR A 70 6.94 -18.07 -34.70
CA THR A 70 7.16 -16.62 -34.76
C THR A 70 6.88 -16.06 -33.37
N LEU A 71 7.85 -15.33 -32.83
CA LEU A 71 7.87 -14.86 -31.45
C LEU A 71 7.91 -13.33 -31.45
N ASP A 72 6.92 -12.69 -30.84
CA ASP A 72 6.86 -11.24 -30.71
C ASP A 72 7.43 -10.82 -29.34
N PHE A 73 8.65 -10.29 -29.33
CA PHE A 73 9.35 -9.81 -28.13
C PHE A 73 9.17 -8.31 -27.93
N THR A 74 9.31 -7.82 -26.70
CA THR A 74 9.31 -6.37 -26.39
C THR A 74 10.72 -5.87 -26.08
N LEU A 75 11.05 -4.62 -26.47
CA LEU A 75 12.30 -3.93 -26.10
C LEU A 75 12.08 -2.40 -26.14
N ALA A 76 12.85 -1.62 -25.38
CA ALA A 76 12.79 -0.16 -25.38
C ALA A 76 12.92 0.46 -26.79
N LYS A 77 12.14 1.50 -27.09
CA LYS A 77 12.23 2.21 -28.38
C LYS A 77 13.58 2.88 -28.62
N SER A 78 14.30 3.25 -27.56
CA SER A 78 15.62 3.89 -27.64
C SER A 78 16.79 2.91 -27.87
N LEU A 79 16.54 1.60 -27.75
CA LEU A 79 17.53 0.56 -28.02
C LEU A 79 17.48 0.10 -29.48
N LEU A 80 18.67 -0.01 -30.09
CA LEU A 80 18.89 -0.49 -31.45
C LEU A 80 19.31 -1.97 -31.38
N LEU A 81 18.47 -2.82 -31.95
CA LEU A 81 18.70 -4.26 -32.03
C LEU A 81 19.66 -4.58 -33.20
N ASP A 82 20.94 -4.79 -32.91
CA ASP A 82 21.97 -5.13 -33.90
C ASP A 82 21.72 -6.51 -34.52
N THR A 83 21.66 -7.56 -33.71
CA THR A 83 21.52 -8.96 -34.16
C THR A 83 20.65 -9.79 -33.23
N VAL A 84 19.92 -10.74 -33.81
CA VAL A 84 19.39 -11.92 -33.10
C VAL A 84 19.90 -13.14 -33.86
N ALA A 85 20.43 -14.13 -33.15
CA ALA A 85 20.94 -15.36 -33.76
C ALA A 85 20.56 -16.59 -32.94
N LEU A 86 20.17 -17.67 -33.62
CA LEU A 86 20.02 -18.99 -33.02
C LEU A 86 21.41 -19.55 -32.69
N VAL A 87 21.64 -19.90 -31.42
CA VAL A 87 22.89 -20.52 -30.96
C VAL A 87 22.77 -22.03 -31.18
N THR A 88 23.69 -22.59 -31.96
CA THR A 88 23.72 -24.03 -32.30
C THR A 88 25.11 -24.59 -32.05
N TRP A 89 25.22 -25.91 -31.85
CA TRP A 89 26.49 -26.59 -31.60
C TRP A 89 26.78 -27.62 -32.69
N VAL A 90 27.99 -27.55 -33.27
CA VAL A 90 28.48 -28.52 -34.27
C VAL A 90 29.70 -29.20 -33.68
N GLY A 91 29.47 -30.32 -32.99
CA GLY A 91 30.45 -30.87 -32.05
C GLY A 91 30.68 -29.86 -30.92
N ASN A 92 31.96 -29.55 -30.65
CA ASN A 92 32.34 -28.57 -29.61
C ASN A 92 32.43 -27.12 -30.14
N VAL A 93 32.03 -26.87 -31.39
CA VAL A 93 32.08 -25.52 -31.99
C VAL A 93 30.71 -24.87 -31.92
N GLU A 94 30.63 -23.73 -31.25
CA GLU A 94 29.45 -22.87 -31.24
C GLU A 94 29.25 -22.19 -32.61
N ARG A 95 28.01 -22.14 -33.08
CA ARG A 95 27.61 -21.51 -34.33
C ARG A 95 26.38 -20.64 -34.12
N LEU A 96 26.60 -19.33 -34.21
CA LEU A 96 25.54 -18.33 -34.29
C LEU A 96 24.96 -18.29 -35.71
N THR A 97 23.66 -18.52 -35.85
CA THR A 97 22.95 -18.45 -37.13
C THR A 97 21.92 -17.31 -37.06
N PRO A 98 22.12 -16.18 -37.78
CA PRO A 98 21.19 -15.06 -37.75
C PRO A 98 19.75 -15.47 -38.12
N VAL A 99 18.77 -14.97 -37.36
CA VAL A 99 17.34 -15.25 -37.60
C VAL A 99 16.64 -14.01 -38.15
N SER A 100 15.54 -14.24 -38.88
CA SER A 100 14.73 -13.17 -39.45
C SER A 100 14.04 -12.37 -38.35
N LYS A 101 14.19 -11.04 -38.40
CA LYS A 101 13.52 -10.09 -37.50
C LYS A 101 12.79 -9.01 -38.29
N SER A 102 11.58 -8.67 -37.88
CA SER A 102 10.86 -7.46 -38.29
C SER A 102 10.40 -6.66 -37.07
N LEU A 103 9.88 -5.46 -37.31
CA LEU A 103 9.06 -4.82 -36.29
C LEU A 103 7.70 -5.56 -36.22
N GLY A 104 7.10 -5.58 -35.04
CA GLY A 104 5.68 -5.88 -34.88
C GLY A 104 4.83 -4.64 -35.15
N ASP A 105 3.56 -4.86 -35.51
CA ASP A 105 2.64 -3.80 -35.94
C ASP A 105 2.01 -3.02 -34.76
N ASP A 106 2.08 -3.58 -33.55
CA ASP A 106 1.37 -3.08 -32.36
C ASP A 106 2.17 -2.04 -31.55
N ALA A 107 1.49 -0.95 -31.20
CA ALA A 107 1.96 0.05 -30.25
C ALA A 107 1.62 -0.40 -28.80
N ILE A 108 2.48 -1.25 -28.23
CA ILE A 108 2.31 -1.82 -26.88
C ILE A 108 2.27 -0.73 -25.79
N ASP A 109 3.22 0.21 -25.84
CA ASP A 109 3.26 1.38 -24.96
C ASP A 109 3.94 2.56 -25.69
N SER A 110 3.84 3.75 -25.11
CA SER A 110 4.66 4.93 -25.34
C SER A 110 6.16 4.63 -25.45
N ASN A 111 6.71 3.76 -24.60
CA ASN A 111 8.17 3.50 -24.52
C ASN A 111 8.63 2.19 -25.17
N LEU A 112 7.77 1.16 -25.26
CA LEU A 112 8.14 -0.18 -25.71
C LEU A 112 7.83 -0.46 -27.20
N ARG A 113 8.66 -1.28 -27.85
CA ARG A 113 8.56 -1.68 -29.25
C ARG A 113 8.45 -3.20 -29.38
N SER A 114 7.55 -3.69 -30.24
CA SER A 114 7.50 -5.09 -30.62
C SER A 114 8.55 -5.44 -31.69
N PHE A 115 9.26 -6.56 -31.49
CA PHE A 115 10.21 -7.18 -32.40
C PHE A 115 9.78 -8.62 -32.69
N ARG A 116 9.32 -8.85 -33.91
CA ARG A 116 8.87 -10.13 -34.42
C ARG A 116 10.07 -10.95 -34.90
N VAL A 117 10.33 -12.08 -34.27
CA VAL A 117 11.46 -12.99 -34.57
C VAL A 117 10.92 -14.31 -35.10
N SER A 118 11.26 -14.65 -36.35
CA SER A 118 10.87 -15.93 -36.96
C SER A 118 12.03 -16.91 -36.90
N LEU A 119 11.84 -18.01 -36.16
CA LEU A 119 12.82 -19.08 -36.04
C LEU A 119 12.77 -20.04 -37.25
N PRO A 120 13.85 -20.79 -37.53
CA PRO A 120 13.86 -21.80 -38.60
C PRO A 120 12.82 -22.90 -38.42
N ASP A 121 12.57 -23.65 -39.48
CA ASP A 121 11.64 -24.78 -39.45
C ASP A 121 12.03 -25.84 -38.40
N HIS A 122 11.01 -26.55 -37.91
CA HIS A 122 11.12 -27.69 -36.99
C HIS A 122 11.85 -27.45 -35.65
N GLN A 123 12.08 -26.20 -35.22
CA GLN A 123 12.46 -25.95 -33.82
C GLN A 123 11.34 -26.41 -32.87
N SER A 124 11.72 -27.05 -31.76
CA SER A 124 10.82 -27.45 -30.67
C SER A 124 11.61 -27.66 -29.38
N GLY A 125 10.97 -27.45 -28.23
CA GLY A 125 11.64 -27.51 -26.92
C GLY A 125 12.43 -26.24 -26.63
N ASP A 126 13.55 -26.37 -25.93
CA ASP A 126 14.32 -25.22 -25.42
C ASP A 126 15.44 -24.84 -26.41
N VAL A 127 15.27 -23.70 -27.08
CA VAL A 127 16.27 -23.11 -27.99
C VAL A 127 17.02 -21.97 -27.31
N THR A 128 18.27 -21.70 -27.72
CA THR A 128 19.05 -20.57 -27.21
C THR A 128 19.18 -19.49 -28.28
N LEU A 129 18.84 -18.25 -27.94
CA LEU A 129 18.99 -17.07 -28.80
C LEU A 129 20.03 -16.13 -28.22
N GLU A 130 21.00 -15.70 -29.03
CA GLU A 130 21.88 -14.58 -28.69
C GLU A 130 21.32 -13.28 -29.29
N TRP A 131 20.95 -12.35 -28.42
CA TRP A 131 20.56 -10.99 -28.74
C TRP A 131 21.73 -10.05 -28.52
N ARG A 132 21.94 -9.10 -29.44
CA ARG A 132 22.89 -8.00 -29.27
C ARG A 132 22.21 -6.69 -29.61
N TYR A 133 22.24 -5.75 -28.68
CA TYR A 133 21.58 -4.45 -28.82
C TYR A 133 22.28 -3.38 -28.01
N ARG A 134 22.15 -2.12 -28.43
CA ARG A 134 22.71 -0.96 -27.74
C ARG A 134 21.90 0.31 -27.97
N GLY A 135 22.03 1.29 -27.09
CA GLY A 135 21.38 2.59 -27.25
C GLY A 135 21.53 3.47 -26.02
N VAL A 136 20.62 4.41 -25.87
CA VAL A 136 20.56 5.36 -24.75
C VAL A 136 19.31 5.09 -23.92
N ILE A 137 19.40 5.21 -22.59
CA ILE A 137 18.23 5.17 -21.69
C ILE A 137 18.29 6.40 -20.80
N ASP A 138 17.50 7.41 -21.15
CA ASP A 138 17.47 8.72 -20.50
C ASP A 138 16.04 9.28 -20.42
N ASP A 139 15.28 8.83 -19.42
CA ASP A 139 14.05 9.48 -18.96
C ASP A 139 14.25 9.91 -17.49
N PRO A 140 14.91 11.06 -17.25
CA PRO A 140 15.37 11.45 -15.92
C PRO A 140 14.17 11.61 -14.95
N PRO A 141 14.27 11.15 -13.69
CA PRO A 141 13.12 11.07 -12.78
C PRO A 141 12.37 12.39 -12.58
N ARG A 142 11.09 12.38 -12.93
CA ARG A 142 10.20 13.55 -12.86
C ARG A 142 9.45 13.56 -11.54
N GLU A 143 9.53 14.67 -10.80
CA GLU A 143 8.80 14.81 -9.53
C GLU A 143 7.28 14.68 -9.75
N PRO A 144 6.55 13.93 -8.89
CA PRO A 144 5.14 13.63 -9.10
C PRO A 144 4.27 14.89 -9.09
N ARG A 145 3.22 14.89 -9.91
CA ARG A 145 2.25 16.00 -9.99
C ARG A 145 1.38 16.19 -8.72
N HIS A 146 1.56 15.34 -7.70
CA HIS A 146 0.67 15.23 -6.54
C HIS A 146 1.37 15.60 -5.22
N LEU A 147 1.42 16.92 -4.94
CA LEU A 147 2.08 17.61 -3.81
C LEU A 147 1.71 17.17 -2.36
N ARG A 148 1.02 16.04 -2.15
CA ARG A 148 0.59 15.56 -0.82
C ARG A 148 1.22 14.25 -0.36
N PHE A 149 1.90 13.51 -1.24
CA PHE A 149 2.46 12.20 -0.92
C PHE A 149 3.85 12.03 -1.50
N VAL A 150 4.65 11.18 -0.85
CA VAL A 150 5.83 10.58 -1.49
C VAL A 150 5.34 9.41 -2.33
N THR A 151 4.69 9.72 -3.46
CA THR A 151 4.67 8.79 -4.60
C THR A 151 6.08 8.75 -5.20
N PRO A 152 6.57 7.60 -5.71
CA PRO A 152 7.84 7.56 -6.42
C PRO A 152 7.87 8.54 -7.61
N SER A 153 9.04 9.11 -7.90
CA SER A 153 9.23 9.96 -9.10
C SER A 153 8.95 9.16 -10.38
N GLU A 154 8.32 9.80 -11.36
CA GLU A 154 7.97 9.16 -12.64
C GLU A 154 9.22 9.05 -13.53
N THR A 155 9.67 7.82 -13.79
CA THR A 155 10.69 7.49 -14.81
C THR A 155 10.33 6.15 -15.46
N SER A 156 10.59 6.02 -16.76
CA SER A 156 10.59 4.73 -17.46
C SER A 156 11.95 4.03 -17.40
N GLY A 157 13.00 4.69 -16.92
CA GLY A 157 14.38 4.18 -16.83
C GLY A 157 15.38 5.28 -17.14
N HIS A 158 16.50 5.29 -16.43
CA HIS A 158 17.54 6.31 -16.60
C HIS A 158 18.93 5.77 -16.27
N ILE A 159 19.89 6.12 -17.11
CA ILE A 159 21.33 5.91 -16.94
C ILE A 159 21.95 7.31 -16.92
N GLY A 160 22.55 7.74 -15.81
CA GLY A 160 23.19 9.06 -15.73
C GLY A 160 24.26 9.15 -14.65
N PRO A 161 25.08 10.22 -14.63
CA PRO A 161 26.15 10.40 -13.65
C PRO A 161 25.66 10.47 -12.19
N GLU A 162 24.39 10.83 -11.95
CA GLU A 162 23.71 10.81 -10.66
C GLU A 162 23.28 9.41 -10.19
N GLY A 163 23.15 8.44 -11.10
CA GLY A 163 22.69 7.09 -10.79
C GLY A 163 22.12 6.34 -11.99
N VAL A 164 21.97 5.02 -11.83
CA VAL A 164 21.30 4.14 -12.81
C VAL A 164 20.08 3.50 -12.17
N TYR A 165 18.95 3.51 -12.88
CA TYR A 165 17.73 2.77 -12.56
C TYR A 165 17.13 2.18 -13.85
N LEU A 166 17.00 0.85 -13.88
CA LEU A 166 16.42 0.07 -14.98
C LEU A 166 15.48 -0.99 -14.40
N SER A 167 14.23 -1.05 -14.85
CA SER A 167 13.21 -2.03 -14.44
C SER A 167 12.54 -2.68 -15.66
N SER A 168 11.64 -3.64 -15.46
CA SER A 168 10.95 -4.32 -16.58
C SER A 168 10.20 -3.32 -17.48
N GLU A 169 9.61 -2.27 -16.91
CA GLU A 169 8.92 -1.20 -17.64
C GLU A 169 9.86 -0.39 -18.56
N THR A 170 11.18 -0.41 -18.30
CA THR A 170 12.17 0.17 -19.20
C THR A 170 12.29 -0.61 -20.51
N GLY A 171 12.03 -1.92 -20.51
CA GLY A 171 12.34 -2.79 -21.64
C GLY A 171 13.84 -2.82 -21.98
N TRP A 172 14.70 -2.77 -20.96
CA TRP A 172 16.17 -2.76 -21.11
C TRP A 172 16.75 -4.14 -21.47
N TYR A 173 15.95 -5.19 -21.33
CA TYR A 173 16.18 -6.53 -21.87
C TYR A 173 14.98 -6.97 -22.73
N PRO A 174 15.16 -7.92 -23.67
CA PRO A 174 14.06 -8.35 -24.52
C PRO A 174 13.18 -9.35 -23.78
N ASP A 175 11.89 -9.05 -23.64
CA ASP A 175 10.92 -9.90 -22.92
C ASP A 175 9.85 -10.50 -23.84
N LEU A 176 9.22 -11.59 -23.41
CA LEU A 176 8.07 -12.22 -24.06
C LEU A 176 6.95 -12.36 -23.02
N ALA A 177 5.85 -11.63 -23.23
CA ALA A 177 4.81 -11.40 -22.22
C ALA A 177 4.29 -12.70 -21.56
N GLY A 178 4.32 -12.73 -20.23
CA GLY A 178 3.91 -13.90 -19.42
C GLY A 178 5.02 -14.94 -19.21
N SER A 179 6.25 -14.67 -19.65
CA SER A 179 7.43 -15.45 -19.26
C SER A 179 7.75 -15.29 -17.78
N LEU A 180 8.36 -16.33 -17.20
CA LEU A 180 8.89 -16.33 -15.84
C LEU A 180 10.29 -16.93 -15.92
N ALA A 181 11.31 -16.09 -15.83
CA ALA A 181 12.68 -16.45 -16.17
C ALA A 181 13.61 -16.44 -14.95
N SER A 182 14.68 -17.23 -15.04
CA SER A 182 15.86 -17.09 -14.17
C SER A 182 16.90 -16.18 -14.83
N TYR A 183 17.67 -15.43 -14.04
CA TYR A 183 18.60 -14.44 -14.61
C TYR A 183 20.02 -14.65 -14.09
N ALA A 184 20.98 -14.70 -15.03
CA ALA A 184 22.39 -14.50 -14.75
C ALA A 184 22.82 -13.18 -15.43
N LEU A 185 23.05 -12.14 -14.64
CA LEU A 185 23.41 -10.81 -15.10
C LEU A 185 24.88 -10.53 -14.75
N THR A 186 25.68 -10.12 -15.72
CA THR A 186 27.01 -9.52 -15.50
C THR A 186 26.98 -8.08 -16.00
N VAL A 187 27.36 -7.13 -15.15
CA VAL A 187 27.41 -5.70 -15.48
C VAL A 187 28.85 -5.20 -15.42
N GLU A 188 29.28 -4.54 -16.49
CA GLU A 188 30.53 -3.80 -16.63
C GLU A 188 30.23 -2.31 -16.45
N MET A 189 30.86 -1.67 -15.45
CA MET A 189 30.72 -0.26 -15.13
C MET A 189 32.10 0.43 -15.04
N PRO A 190 32.18 1.78 -15.12
CA PRO A 190 33.39 2.51 -14.75
C PRO A 190 33.81 2.26 -13.30
N GLY A 191 35.09 2.50 -12.99
CA GLY A 191 35.63 2.33 -11.64
C GLY A 191 34.88 3.14 -10.57
N GLY A 192 34.69 2.54 -9.39
CA GLY A 192 33.99 3.16 -8.26
C GLY A 192 32.46 3.02 -8.27
N TRP A 193 31.86 2.49 -9.34
CA TRP A 193 30.43 2.17 -9.39
C TRP A 193 30.13 0.78 -8.82
N THR A 194 29.11 0.71 -7.97
CA THR A 194 28.52 -0.51 -7.43
C THR A 194 27.11 -0.70 -8.00
N THR A 195 26.79 -1.91 -8.45
CA THR A 195 25.45 -2.30 -8.93
C THR A 195 24.69 -3.04 -7.84
N VAL A 196 23.36 -3.03 -7.91
CA VAL A 196 22.48 -3.92 -7.14
C VAL A 196 21.40 -4.47 -8.08
N SER A 197 21.14 -5.77 -7.97
CA SER A 197 20.06 -6.45 -8.70
C SER A 197 19.45 -7.54 -7.81
N GLN A 198 18.54 -8.32 -8.36
CA GLN A 198 17.80 -9.35 -7.64
C GLN A 198 18.67 -10.61 -7.42
N GLY A 199 18.35 -11.37 -6.36
CA GLY A 199 19.04 -12.59 -6.00
C GLY A 199 20.37 -12.32 -5.31
N ARG A 200 21.41 -13.08 -5.67
CA ARG A 200 22.73 -13.03 -5.03
C ARG A 200 23.74 -12.34 -5.95
N GLY A 201 24.43 -11.33 -5.42
CA GLY A 201 25.41 -10.54 -6.15
C GLY A 201 26.82 -10.58 -5.56
N GLY A 202 27.81 -10.17 -6.37
CA GLY A 202 29.19 -9.95 -5.97
C GLY A 202 29.96 -9.09 -6.97
N ALA A 203 31.00 -8.40 -6.50
CA ALA A 203 31.87 -7.54 -7.30
C ALA A 203 33.27 -8.14 -7.46
N GLU A 204 33.81 -8.05 -8.67
CA GLU A 204 35.19 -8.39 -9.02
C GLU A 204 35.79 -7.21 -9.81
N GLN A 205 37.02 -6.80 -9.50
CA GLN A 205 37.69 -5.71 -10.21
C GLN A 205 38.57 -6.27 -11.33
N ASP A 206 38.18 -6.03 -12.58
CA ASP A 206 39.02 -6.39 -13.73
C ASP A 206 39.91 -5.20 -14.14
N CYS A 207 41.13 -5.22 -13.64
CA CYS A 207 42.19 -4.30 -14.06
C CYS A 207 43.00 -4.78 -15.29
N SER A 208 42.62 -5.89 -15.94
CA SER A 208 43.30 -6.37 -17.16
C SER A 208 42.95 -5.53 -18.40
N ARG A 209 41.85 -4.77 -18.35
CA ARG A 209 41.37 -3.86 -19.39
C ARG A 209 41.01 -2.48 -18.80
N PRO A 210 41.99 -1.61 -18.53
CA PRO A 210 41.69 -0.25 -18.10
C PRO A 210 40.96 0.55 -19.20
N ARG A 211 40.09 1.48 -18.80
CA ARG A 211 39.49 2.49 -19.69
C ARG A 211 40.57 3.46 -20.19
N SER A 212 40.21 4.29 -21.18
CA SER A 212 41.11 5.31 -21.77
C SER A 212 41.60 6.38 -20.78
N ASP A 213 40.94 6.51 -19.63
CA ASP A 213 41.32 7.36 -18.48
C ASP A 213 42.28 6.66 -17.49
N GLY A 214 42.56 5.37 -17.66
CA GLY A 214 43.40 4.55 -16.78
C GLY A 214 42.66 3.86 -15.62
N SER A 215 41.35 4.05 -15.46
CA SER A 215 40.54 3.36 -14.44
C SER A 215 40.27 1.90 -14.79
N CYS A 216 40.25 1.02 -13.78
CA CYS A 216 39.82 -0.37 -13.97
C CYS A 216 38.30 -0.47 -14.15
N LEU A 217 37.85 -1.53 -14.85
CA LEU A 217 36.43 -1.83 -14.97
C LEU A 217 35.91 -2.51 -13.70
N SER A 218 34.70 -2.12 -13.29
CA SER A 218 33.97 -2.75 -12.18
C SER A 218 33.05 -3.82 -12.76
N LEU A 219 33.37 -5.09 -12.56
CA LEU A 219 32.61 -6.23 -13.09
C LEU A 219 31.78 -6.86 -11.98
N GLN A 220 30.45 -6.86 -12.13
CA GLN A 220 29.53 -7.24 -11.06
C GLN A 220 28.51 -8.26 -11.55
N THR A 221 28.51 -9.43 -10.92
CA THR A 221 27.70 -10.59 -11.33
C THR A 221 26.59 -10.84 -10.31
N TRP A 222 25.38 -11.05 -10.84
CA TRP A 222 24.14 -11.21 -10.11
C TRP A 222 23.39 -12.44 -10.65
N THR A 223 22.91 -13.31 -9.76
CA THR A 223 22.14 -14.50 -10.12
C THR A 223 20.85 -14.58 -9.31
N SER A 224 19.70 -14.65 -9.98
CA SER A 224 18.37 -14.82 -9.39
C SER A 224 17.71 -16.13 -9.81
N GLY A 225 16.78 -16.60 -8.98
CA GLY A 225 15.86 -17.69 -9.33
C GLY A 225 14.78 -17.24 -10.32
N VAL A 226 13.74 -18.03 -10.49
CA VAL A 226 12.61 -17.68 -11.37
C VAL A 226 11.84 -16.49 -10.78
N THR A 227 11.71 -15.42 -11.55
CA THR A 227 11.06 -14.15 -11.19
C THR A 227 10.37 -13.53 -12.41
N GLU A 228 9.44 -12.61 -12.20
CA GLU A 228 8.63 -11.97 -13.26
C GLU A 228 9.28 -10.77 -13.94
N ALA A 229 10.32 -10.19 -13.34
CA ALA A 229 10.99 -9.00 -13.83
C ALA A 229 12.45 -8.96 -13.38
N LEU A 230 13.32 -8.28 -14.14
CA LEU A 230 14.70 -7.97 -13.72
C LEU A 230 14.93 -6.47 -13.54
N THR A 231 15.25 -6.09 -12.31
CA THR A 231 15.62 -4.72 -11.91
C THR A 231 17.12 -4.60 -11.74
N LEU A 232 17.73 -3.54 -12.27
CA LEU A 232 19.14 -3.18 -12.07
C LEU A 232 19.23 -1.72 -11.65
N VAL A 233 19.92 -1.47 -10.53
CA VAL A 233 20.31 -0.12 -10.10
C VAL A 233 21.81 -0.02 -9.94
N ALA A 234 22.39 1.17 -10.07
CA ALA A 234 23.82 1.39 -9.80
C ALA A 234 24.10 2.79 -9.26
N ASN A 235 25.07 2.89 -8.35
CA ASN A 235 25.62 4.16 -7.88
C ASN A 235 26.98 3.97 -7.19
N ARG A 236 27.57 5.07 -6.70
CA ARG A 236 28.82 5.09 -5.93
C ARG A 236 28.50 4.84 -4.44
N PHE A 237 28.14 3.61 -4.11
CA PHE A 237 27.68 3.21 -2.78
C PHE A 237 28.82 2.90 -1.79
N THR A 238 28.59 3.21 -0.51
CA THR A 238 29.24 2.54 0.62
C THR A 238 28.41 1.33 1.02
N VAL A 239 29.03 0.16 1.15
CA VAL A 239 28.33 -1.11 1.37
C VAL A 239 28.67 -1.68 2.74
N THR A 240 27.66 -1.84 3.59
CA THR A 240 27.76 -2.50 4.90
C THR A 240 26.91 -3.77 4.86
N THR A 241 27.41 -4.89 5.38
CA THR A 241 26.68 -6.17 5.34
C THR A 241 26.77 -6.93 6.65
N ARG A 242 25.70 -7.63 7.02
CA ARG A 242 25.55 -8.36 8.28
C ARG A 242 24.75 -9.64 8.04
N ASP A 243 25.20 -10.79 8.52
CA ASP A 243 24.46 -12.04 8.35
C ASP A 243 23.44 -12.20 9.50
N TRP A 244 22.15 -12.25 9.18
CA TRP A 244 21.07 -12.58 10.11
C TRP A 244 20.87 -14.10 10.20
N LYS A 245 20.46 -14.59 11.38
CA LYS A 245 20.12 -15.99 11.63
C LYS A 245 18.83 -16.09 12.43
N GLY A 246 17.77 -16.57 11.79
CA GLY A 246 16.47 -16.76 12.42
C GLY A 246 16.43 -17.97 13.36
N ALA A 247 15.42 -18.02 14.23
CA ALA A 247 15.22 -19.08 15.21
C ALA A 247 15.08 -20.51 14.61
N SER A 248 14.76 -20.61 13.32
CA SER A 248 14.72 -21.87 12.55
C SER A 248 16.10 -22.38 12.09
N GLY A 249 17.16 -21.59 12.29
CA GLY A 249 18.49 -21.84 11.71
C GLY A 249 18.66 -21.30 10.28
N GLN A 250 17.63 -20.69 9.68
CA GLN A 250 17.77 -19.98 8.41
C GLN A 250 18.77 -18.83 8.55
N ALA A 251 19.71 -18.72 7.61
CA ALA A 251 20.58 -17.57 7.46
C ALA A 251 20.14 -16.70 6.26
N VAL A 252 20.20 -15.37 6.41
CA VAL A 252 19.94 -14.40 5.34
C VAL A 252 21.02 -13.33 5.41
N ARG A 253 21.63 -12.99 4.27
CA ARG A 253 22.60 -11.90 4.20
C ARG A 253 21.87 -10.56 4.16
N LEU A 254 22.12 -9.68 5.12
CA LEU A 254 21.58 -8.32 5.10
C LEU A 254 22.64 -7.36 4.56
N ALA A 255 22.20 -6.34 3.82
CA ALA A 255 23.08 -5.32 3.26
C ALA A 255 22.43 -3.93 3.26
N THR A 256 23.26 -2.90 3.30
CA THR A 256 22.88 -1.51 2.98
C THR A 256 23.82 -0.96 1.93
N TYR A 257 23.26 -0.40 0.87
CA TYR A 257 23.97 0.29 -0.21
C TYR A 257 23.58 1.77 -0.13
N LEU A 258 24.31 2.55 0.66
CA LEU A 258 24.00 3.96 0.93
C LEU A 258 25.01 4.88 0.25
N PHE A 259 24.66 6.13 0.03
CA PHE A 259 25.61 7.14 -0.45
C PHE A 259 26.65 7.46 0.65
N PRO A 260 27.86 7.93 0.30
CA PRO A 260 28.94 8.13 1.28
C PRO A 260 28.58 9.10 2.42
N ASP A 261 27.75 10.12 2.14
CA ASP A 261 27.27 11.10 3.11
C ASP A 261 26.31 10.48 4.16
N ASP A 262 25.65 9.36 3.82
CA ASP A 262 24.58 8.73 4.57
C ASP A 262 24.98 7.36 5.15
N ALA A 263 26.17 6.86 4.79
CA ALA A 263 26.70 5.55 5.17
C ALA A 263 26.70 5.30 6.70
N ALA A 264 26.74 6.35 7.51
CA ALA A 264 26.61 6.26 8.98
C ALA A 264 25.25 5.73 9.47
N LEU A 265 24.22 5.73 8.63
CA LEU A 265 22.89 5.20 8.94
C LEU A 265 22.76 3.68 8.69
N ALA A 266 23.81 3.03 8.18
CA ALA A 266 23.79 1.62 7.81
C ALA A 266 23.32 0.69 8.95
N ASP A 267 23.89 0.84 10.15
CA ASP A 267 23.52 -0.03 11.28
C ASP A 267 22.08 0.19 11.77
N GLU A 268 21.51 1.40 11.66
CA GLU A 268 20.09 1.63 12.00
C GLU A 268 19.15 0.87 11.04
N TYR A 269 19.45 0.92 9.74
CA TYR A 269 18.69 0.20 8.72
C TYR A 269 18.87 -1.32 8.82
N LEU A 270 20.05 -1.81 9.19
CA LEU A 270 20.29 -3.23 9.46
C LEU A 270 19.58 -3.71 10.74
N ASP A 271 19.64 -2.95 11.83
CA ASP A 271 18.95 -3.26 13.09
C ASP A 271 17.42 -3.30 12.89
N ALA A 272 16.87 -2.34 12.16
CA ALA A 272 15.46 -2.32 11.80
C ALA A 272 15.09 -3.53 10.91
N THR A 273 15.92 -3.88 9.93
CA THR A 273 15.70 -5.05 9.06
C THR A 273 15.67 -6.36 9.87
N VAL A 274 16.63 -6.56 10.77
CA VAL A 274 16.65 -7.70 11.71
C VAL A 274 15.34 -7.78 12.50
N LYS A 275 14.91 -6.66 13.08
CA LYS A 275 13.69 -6.58 13.89
C LYS A 275 12.42 -6.96 13.11
N TYR A 276 12.33 -6.63 11.82
CA TYR A 276 11.21 -7.03 10.98
C TYR A 276 11.28 -8.50 10.56
N LEU A 277 12.47 -9.04 10.27
CA LEU A 277 12.63 -10.48 9.97
C LEU A 277 12.28 -11.35 11.17
N ASP A 278 12.75 -11.00 12.37
CA ASP A 278 12.44 -11.72 13.61
C ASP A 278 10.93 -11.73 13.93
N ALA A 279 10.21 -10.65 13.56
CA ALA A 279 8.77 -10.52 13.74
C ALA A 279 7.94 -11.27 12.68
N TYR A 280 8.30 -11.17 11.39
CA TYR A 280 7.48 -11.68 10.30
C TYR A 280 7.78 -13.13 9.90
N VAL A 281 9.01 -13.64 10.08
CA VAL A 281 9.36 -15.05 9.77
C VAL A 281 8.51 -16.07 10.56
N PRO A 282 8.19 -15.87 11.85
CA PRO A 282 7.25 -16.74 12.58
C PRO A 282 5.85 -16.78 11.94
N LEU A 283 5.37 -15.66 11.40
CA LEU A 283 4.02 -15.48 10.86
C LEU A 283 3.90 -15.97 9.42
N LEU A 284 4.76 -15.48 8.53
CA LEU A 284 4.71 -15.68 7.09
C LEU A 284 5.43 -16.95 6.64
N GLY A 285 6.40 -17.42 7.43
CA GLY A 285 7.27 -18.55 7.09
C GLY A 285 8.71 -18.11 6.84
N ALA A 286 9.55 -19.03 6.34
CA ALA A 286 10.94 -18.73 6.00
C ALA A 286 11.02 -17.53 5.04
N PHE A 287 12.06 -16.71 5.19
CA PHE A 287 12.30 -15.59 4.27
C PHE A 287 12.64 -16.14 2.86
N PRO A 288 12.07 -15.62 1.76
CA PRO A 288 12.09 -16.33 0.47
C PRO A 288 13.38 -16.16 -0.35
N PHE A 289 14.30 -15.28 0.05
CA PHE A 289 15.53 -14.98 -0.67
C PHE A 289 16.80 -15.24 0.17
N GLU A 290 17.96 -15.43 -0.47
CA GLU A 290 19.26 -15.59 0.23
C GLU A 290 19.73 -14.29 0.92
N GLN A 291 19.22 -13.12 0.48
CA GLN A 291 19.59 -11.82 1.02
C GLN A 291 18.41 -10.83 1.05
N PHE A 292 18.54 -9.79 1.87
CA PHE A 292 17.75 -8.56 1.77
C PHE A 292 18.66 -7.33 1.86
N ALA A 293 18.53 -6.40 0.91
CA ALA A 293 19.28 -5.15 0.91
C ALA A 293 18.39 -3.90 1.00
N VAL A 294 18.83 -2.90 1.74
CA VAL A 294 18.31 -1.52 1.64
C VAL A 294 19.22 -0.73 0.73
N VAL A 295 18.69 -0.22 -0.38
CA VAL A 295 19.44 0.54 -1.39
C VAL A 295 18.96 1.99 -1.38
N GLU A 296 19.89 2.93 -1.26
CA GLU A 296 19.59 4.36 -1.38
C GLU A 296 19.44 4.76 -2.86
N ASN A 297 18.48 5.64 -3.13
CA ASN A 297 18.13 6.07 -4.47
C ASN A 297 18.32 7.58 -4.66
N PHE A 298 18.73 7.96 -5.87
CA PHE A 298 18.99 9.35 -6.27
C PHE A 298 17.71 10.16 -6.51
N PHE A 299 16.57 9.48 -6.75
CA PHE A 299 15.24 10.08 -6.82
C PHE A 299 14.33 9.65 -5.66
N ALA A 300 13.15 10.26 -5.54
CA ALA A 300 12.20 9.90 -4.48
C ALA A 300 11.57 8.54 -4.78
N SER A 301 11.77 7.56 -3.90
CA SER A 301 11.17 6.22 -4.03
C SER A 301 10.90 5.55 -2.68
N GLY A 302 9.97 4.61 -2.71
CA GLY A 302 9.81 3.48 -1.80
C GLY A 302 9.25 2.35 -2.66
N LEU A 303 10.06 1.31 -2.88
CA LEU A 303 9.79 0.21 -3.81
C LEU A 303 10.42 -1.07 -3.25
N GLY A 304 9.64 -2.14 -3.11
CA GLY A 304 10.10 -3.45 -2.66
C GLY A 304 10.29 -4.40 -3.84
N MET A 305 11.54 -4.72 -4.16
CA MET A 305 11.94 -5.65 -5.24
C MET A 305 12.29 -7.03 -4.65
N PRO A 306 12.39 -8.09 -5.47
CA PRO A 306 12.89 -9.38 -5.00
C PRO A 306 14.30 -9.22 -4.42
N SER A 307 14.48 -9.58 -3.14
CA SER A 307 15.71 -9.45 -2.34
C SER A 307 16.26 -8.04 -2.03
N PHE A 308 15.59 -6.93 -2.40
CA PHE A 308 16.02 -5.59 -1.97
C PHE A 308 14.91 -4.53 -2.01
N THR A 309 15.05 -3.45 -1.25
CA THR A 309 14.20 -2.26 -1.35
C THR A 309 14.99 -1.03 -1.80
N LEU A 310 14.34 -0.15 -2.57
CA LEU A 310 14.93 1.07 -3.14
C LEU A 310 14.29 2.32 -2.51
N LEU A 311 14.98 2.93 -1.55
CA LEU A 311 14.49 4.08 -0.78
C LEU A 311 15.18 5.37 -1.22
N GLY A 312 14.41 6.40 -1.56
CA GLY A 312 14.95 7.71 -1.93
C GLY A 312 15.80 8.33 -0.83
N SER A 313 16.90 9.00 -1.19
CA SER A 313 17.85 9.62 -0.25
C SER A 313 17.19 10.52 0.79
N GLY A 314 16.15 11.27 0.40
CA GLY A 314 15.37 12.08 1.33
C GLY A 314 14.65 11.27 2.42
N SER A 315 14.31 10.00 2.17
CA SER A 315 13.72 9.07 3.16
C SER A 315 14.79 8.44 4.05
N ILE A 316 15.96 8.10 3.50
CA ILE A 316 17.14 7.67 4.28
C ILE A 316 17.52 8.75 5.30
N LYS A 317 17.72 9.99 4.83
CA LYS A 317 17.98 11.21 5.64
C LYS A 317 16.87 11.60 6.63
N ARG A 318 15.73 10.88 6.63
CA ARG A 318 14.63 11.07 7.59
C ARG A 318 14.41 9.86 8.49
N HIS A 319 15.33 8.89 8.50
CA HIS A 319 15.25 7.70 9.34
C HIS A 319 13.94 6.92 9.11
N TYR A 320 13.59 6.64 7.85
CA TYR A 320 12.36 5.92 7.46
C TYR A 320 12.42 4.41 7.75
N THR A 321 12.79 4.05 8.98
CA THR A 321 12.89 2.68 9.53
C THR A 321 11.57 2.21 10.17
N GLN A 322 10.51 3.02 10.11
CA GLN A 322 9.18 2.72 10.67
C GLN A 322 8.44 1.61 9.92
N PRO A 323 7.44 0.93 10.54
CA PRO A 323 6.79 -0.23 9.93
C PRO A 323 6.01 0.13 8.66
N TYR A 324 5.46 1.34 8.57
CA TYR A 324 4.77 1.85 7.37
C TYR A 324 5.72 2.22 6.20
N ALA A 325 7.03 2.13 6.41
CA ALA A 325 8.07 2.36 5.41
C ALA A 325 8.89 1.06 5.25
N LEU A 326 10.09 0.97 5.81
CA LEU A 326 10.96 -0.21 5.70
C LEU A 326 10.27 -1.55 6.05
N GLY A 327 9.36 -1.55 7.04
CA GLY A 327 8.60 -2.76 7.38
C GLY A 327 7.68 -3.25 6.25
N HIS A 328 7.03 -2.31 5.54
CA HIS A 328 6.15 -2.56 4.39
C HIS A 328 6.94 -3.19 3.24
N GLU A 329 8.09 -2.60 2.91
CA GLU A 329 9.00 -3.09 1.86
C GLU A 329 9.59 -4.47 2.20
N ILE A 330 9.86 -4.76 3.47
CA ILE A 330 10.31 -6.08 3.92
C ILE A 330 9.19 -7.12 3.79
N VAL A 331 7.95 -6.81 4.20
CA VAL A 331 6.80 -7.72 4.05
C VAL A 331 6.50 -8.01 2.57
N HIS A 332 6.73 -7.04 1.68
CA HIS A 332 6.64 -7.27 0.24
C HIS A 332 7.58 -8.36 -0.29
N SER A 333 8.63 -8.73 0.45
CA SER A 333 9.50 -9.86 0.08
C SER A 333 8.71 -11.16 -0.06
N TRP A 334 7.71 -11.39 0.81
CA TRP A 334 6.78 -12.52 0.70
C TRP A 334 5.58 -12.18 -0.19
N ILE A 335 4.97 -11.01 0.04
CA ILE A 335 3.65 -10.63 -0.49
C ILE A 335 3.84 -9.60 -1.60
N GLY A 336 3.87 -10.05 -2.85
CA GLY A 336 4.28 -9.26 -4.01
C GLY A 336 5.47 -9.89 -4.71
N ASN A 337 6.60 -10.08 -4.02
CA ASN A 337 7.84 -10.55 -4.66
C ASN A 337 8.05 -12.08 -4.65
N SER A 338 7.39 -12.82 -3.76
CA SER A 338 7.48 -14.29 -3.69
C SER A 338 6.14 -14.95 -4.07
N VAL A 339 5.02 -14.41 -3.59
CA VAL A 339 3.69 -14.69 -4.15
C VAL A 339 3.29 -13.47 -4.99
N TRP A 340 3.23 -13.63 -6.31
CA TRP A 340 2.98 -12.54 -7.25
C TRP A 340 1.48 -12.20 -7.33
N ASN A 341 1.16 -10.95 -7.63
CA ASN A 341 -0.21 -10.47 -7.76
C ASN A 341 -0.74 -10.60 -9.19
N ARG A 342 -2.04 -10.81 -9.38
CA ARG A 342 -2.76 -10.64 -10.66
C ARG A 342 -3.43 -9.26 -10.72
N PRO A 343 -2.85 -8.20 -11.31
CA PRO A 343 -3.41 -6.85 -11.26
C PRO A 343 -4.78 -6.72 -11.94
N GLU A 344 -5.04 -7.54 -12.97
CA GLU A 344 -6.31 -7.64 -13.67
C GLU A 344 -7.43 -8.26 -12.82
N SER A 345 -7.07 -9.02 -11.78
CA SER A 345 -7.99 -9.64 -10.81
C SER A 345 -8.12 -8.86 -9.49
N GLY A 346 -7.45 -7.71 -9.36
CA GLY A 346 -7.47 -6.84 -8.19
C GLY A 346 -6.28 -7.08 -7.24
N ASN A 347 -5.51 -6.03 -6.99
CA ASN A 347 -4.32 -6.04 -6.16
C ASN A 347 -4.64 -6.23 -4.67
N TRP A 348 -4.42 -7.46 -4.18
CA TRP A 348 -4.59 -7.84 -2.78
C TRP A 348 -3.33 -7.60 -1.93
N VAL A 349 -2.17 -7.47 -2.59
CA VAL A 349 -0.84 -7.34 -1.99
C VAL A 349 -0.76 -6.08 -1.13
N GLU A 350 -1.11 -4.91 -1.65
CA GLU A 350 -1.05 -3.64 -0.89
C GLU A 350 -1.93 -3.68 0.37
N GLY A 351 -3.11 -4.29 0.27
CA GLY A 351 -4.06 -4.41 1.37
C GLY A 351 -3.57 -5.32 2.49
N LEU A 352 -2.96 -6.47 2.15
CA LEU A 352 -2.42 -7.38 3.15
C LEU A 352 -1.12 -6.84 3.76
N THR A 353 -0.21 -6.30 2.96
CA THR A 353 1.01 -5.64 3.46
C THR A 353 0.62 -4.49 4.40
N THR A 354 -0.32 -3.63 4.01
CA THR A 354 -0.85 -2.56 4.89
C THR A 354 -1.44 -3.09 6.20
N TYR A 355 -2.20 -4.20 6.15
CA TYR A 355 -2.75 -4.83 7.36
C TYR A 355 -1.64 -5.32 8.29
N LEU A 356 -0.61 -5.98 7.74
CA LEU A 356 0.51 -6.51 8.51
C LEU A 356 1.36 -5.39 9.13
N THR A 357 1.64 -4.33 8.38
CA THR A 357 2.66 -3.35 8.76
C THR A 357 2.12 -2.09 9.42
N ASN A 358 1.08 -1.47 8.86
CA ASN A 358 0.53 -0.24 9.45
C ASN A 358 -0.31 -0.55 10.68
N TYR A 359 -0.97 -1.71 10.71
CA TYR A 359 -1.83 -2.13 11.81
C TYR A 359 -1.20 -3.22 12.69
N TYR A 360 -1.06 -4.45 12.19
CA TYR A 360 -0.87 -5.62 13.04
C TYR A 360 0.48 -5.61 13.76
N TRP A 361 1.51 -5.01 13.18
CA TRP A 361 2.77 -4.69 13.85
C TRP A 361 2.58 -4.10 15.26
N HIS A 362 1.66 -3.15 15.43
CA HIS A 362 1.43 -2.51 16.73
C HIS A 362 0.70 -3.43 17.71
N GLU A 363 -0.21 -4.28 17.22
CA GLU A 363 -0.87 -5.31 18.03
C GLU A 363 0.14 -6.39 18.50
N LEU A 364 1.02 -6.82 17.59
CA LEU A 364 2.08 -7.80 17.81
C LEU A 364 3.11 -7.37 18.87
N ILE A 365 3.40 -6.06 18.98
CA ILE A 365 4.29 -5.50 20.02
C ILE A 365 3.52 -4.96 21.24
N HIS A 366 2.21 -5.20 21.33
CA HIS A 366 1.30 -4.77 22.41
C HIS A 366 1.23 -3.24 22.62
N ASP A 367 1.33 -2.48 21.53
CA ASP A 367 1.02 -1.05 21.47
C ASP A 367 -0.45 -0.85 21.06
N ASP A 368 -1.36 -1.27 21.95
CA ASP A 368 -2.81 -1.25 21.72
C ASP A 368 -3.34 0.13 21.33
N ARG A 369 -2.74 1.19 21.90
CA ARG A 369 -3.08 2.58 21.61
C ARG A 369 -2.81 2.92 20.14
N GLN A 370 -1.65 2.55 19.63
CA GLN A 370 -1.29 2.82 18.24
C GLN A 370 -1.98 1.86 17.28
N ALA A 371 -2.18 0.59 17.64
CA ALA A 371 -2.98 -0.35 16.85
C ALA A 371 -4.41 0.19 16.62
N ARG A 372 -5.04 0.70 17.68
CA ARG A 372 -6.34 1.39 17.64
C ARG A 372 -6.32 2.67 16.80
N GLU A 373 -5.29 3.50 16.95
CA GLU A 373 -5.12 4.72 16.14
C GLU A 373 -4.97 4.40 14.65
N GLN A 374 -4.31 3.30 14.30
CA GLN A 374 -4.13 2.88 12.91
C GLN A 374 -5.43 2.40 12.28
N ARG A 375 -6.25 1.60 12.99
CA ARG A 375 -7.62 1.28 12.54
C ARG A 375 -8.47 2.55 12.38
N ARG A 376 -8.39 3.49 13.33
CA ARG A 376 -9.08 4.79 13.26
C ARG A 376 -8.68 5.57 12.00
N LEU A 377 -7.38 5.66 11.70
CA LEU A 377 -6.86 6.38 10.53
C LEU A 377 -7.28 5.71 9.21
N MET A 378 -7.32 4.37 9.15
CA MET A 378 -7.82 3.64 7.98
C MET A 378 -9.32 3.92 7.73
N LEU A 379 -10.17 3.81 8.76
CA LEU A 379 -11.60 4.14 8.63
C LEU A 379 -11.84 5.62 8.32
N GLN A 380 -11.05 6.53 8.90
CA GLN A 380 -11.15 7.96 8.63
C GLN A 380 -10.76 8.29 7.18
N GLY A 381 -9.63 7.77 6.68
CA GLY A 381 -9.19 8.03 5.32
C GLY A 381 -10.19 7.51 4.27
N TYR A 382 -10.67 6.27 4.44
CA TYR A 382 -11.76 5.71 3.62
C TYR A 382 -13.04 6.55 3.68
N SER A 383 -13.44 7.01 4.87
CA SER A 383 -14.66 7.82 5.04
C SER A 383 -14.53 9.24 4.49
N LEU A 384 -13.32 9.81 4.41
CA LEU A 384 -13.05 11.16 3.89
C LEU A 384 -12.82 11.19 2.37
N HIS A 385 -12.03 10.27 1.83
CA HIS A 385 -11.56 10.33 0.44
C HIS A 385 -12.46 9.58 -0.55
N VAL A 386 -13.28 8.64 -0.07
CA VAL A 386 -14.18 7.83 -0.90
C VAL A 386 -15.61 8.15 -0.52
N THR A 387 -16.34 8.95 -1.33
CA THR A 387 -17.80 9.07 -1.17
C THR A 387 -18.51 7.84 -1.77
N PRO A 388 -19.78 7.56 -1.43
CA PRO A 388 -20.53 6.45 -2.04
C PRO A 388 -20.65 6.50 -3.58
N GLN A 389 -20.34 7.64 -4.21
CA GLN A 389 -20.32 7.82 -5.67
C GLN A 389 -18.92 7.66 -6.29
N LEU A 390 -17.88 7.50 -5.47
CA LEU A 390 -16.48 7.29 -5.86
C LEU A 390 -15.94 5.92 -5.40
N ASP A 391 -16.77 5.16 -4.66
CA ASP A 391 -16.46 3.84 -4.11
C ASP A 391 -16.54 2.75 -5.20
N TYR A 392 -15.55 1.85 -5.22
CA TYR A 392 -15.50 0.74 -6.17
C TYR A 392 -15.04 -0.57 -5.46
N PRO A 393 -15.26 -1.75 -6.07
CA PRO A 393 -14.81 -3.04 -5.53
C PRO A 393 -13.30 -3.09 -5.30
N ILE A 394 -12.84 -3.73 -4.22
CA ILE A 394 -11.40 -3.99 -4.03
C ILE A 394 -10.85 -4.89 -5.16
N ALA A 395 -11.68 -5.78 -5.73
CA ALA A 395 -11.38 -6.54 -6.94
C ALA A 395 -11.03 -5.68 -8.18
N ALA A 396 -11.33 -4.38 -8.18
CA ALA A 396 -11.01 -3.45 -9.27
C ALA A 396 -9.87 -2.46 -8.93
N PHE A 397 -9.27 -2.55 -7.73
CA PHE A 397 -8.07 -1.78 -7.40
C PHE A 397 -6.85 -2.43 -8.06
N GLN A 398 -6.10 -1.69 -8.88
CA GLN A 398 -4.89 -2.20 -9.54
C GLN A 398 -3.62 -1.56 -8.98
N ARG A 399 -3.61 -0.22 -8.92
CA ARG A 399 -2.50 0.61 -8.43
C ARG A 399 -3.01 1.93 -7.86
N LYS A 400 -2.24 2.53 -6.96
CA LYS A 400 -2.51 3.87 -6.42
C LYS A 400 -2.24 4.94 -7.48
N SER A 401 -3.27 5.73 -7.83
CA SER A 401 -3.11 6.96 -8.62
C SER A 401 -3.51 8.21 -7.82
N ASP A 402 -4.53 8.09 -6.96
CA ASP A 402 -4.99 9.18 -6.08
C ASP A 402 -5.32 8.69 -4.65
N GLU A 403 -5.88 9.59 -3.83
CA GLU A 403 -6.25 9.28 -2.44
C GLU A 403 -7.49 8.39 -2.28
N LYS A 404 -8.35 8.32 -3.29
CA LYS A 404 -9.48 7.38 -3.32
C LYS A 404 -8.97 5.97 -3.66
N ASP A 405 -7.92 5.83 -4.48
CA ASP A 405 -7.25 4.54 -4.70
C ASP A 405 -6.49 4.10 -3.45
N ASN A 406 -5.74 5.01 -2.81
CA ASN A 406 -5.08 4.78 -1.52
C ASN A 406 -6.09 4.28 -0.46
N ALA A 407 -7.22 4.97 -0.35
CA ALA A 407 -8.26 4.64 0.60
C ALA A 407 -8.98 3.30 0.33
N ILE A 408 -9.07 2.85 -0.93
CA ILE A 408 -9.69 1.55 -1.28
C ILE A 408 -8.66 0.42 -1.19
N GLY A 409 -7.54 0.53 -1.91
CA GLY A 409 -6.54 -0.53 -2.06
C GLY A 409 -5.69 -0.81 -0.81
N TYR A 410 -5.48 0.21 0.04
CA TYR A 410 -4.68 0.07 1.26
C TYR A 410 -5.60 0.04 2.48
N GLN A 411 -6.34 1.13 2.73
CA GLN A 411 -7.05 1.34 4.00
C GLN A 411 -8.31 0.46 4.14
N LYS A 412 -9.22 0.49 3.14
CA LYS A 412 -10.42 -0.37 3.11
C LYS A 412 -10.01 -1.86 3.06
N ALA A 413 -9.07 -2.22 2.19
CA ALA A 413 -8.59 -3.60 2.06
C ALA A 413 -7.92 -4.14 3.34
N ALA A 414 -7.07 -3.37 4.01
CA ALA A 414 -6.49 -3.77 5.30
C ALA A 414 -7.57 -4.02 6.36
N MET A 415 -8.61 -3.17 6.42
CA MET A 415 -9.74 -3.39 7.30
C MET A 415 -10.62 -4.58 6.87
N VAL A 416 -10.67 -4.96 5.59
CA VAL A 416 -11.29 -6.24 5.16
C VAL A 416 -10.48 -7.44 5.65
N PHE A 417 -9.14 -7.41 5.60
CA PHE A 417 -8.32 -8.46 6.22
C PHE A 417 -8.54 -8.54 7.74
N HIS A 418 -8.73 -7.40 8.42
CA HIS A 418 -9.11 -7.40 9.83
C HIS A 418 -10.49 -8.05 10.07
N GLN A 419 -11.50 -7.69 9.27
CA GLN A 419 -12.83 -8.31 9.33
C GLN A 419 -12.80 -9.81 9.04
N LEU A 420 -11.91 -10.26 8.15
CA LEU A 420 -11.73 -11.69 7.85
C LEU A 420 -11.19 -12.41 9.09
N ARG A 421 -10.13 -11.87 9.72
CA ARG A 421 -9.58 -12.40 10.97
C ARG A 421 -10.62 -12.44 12.09
N LEU A 422 -11.42 -11.40 12.27
CA LEU A 422 -12.49 -11.38 13.28
C LEU A 422 -13.58 -12.43 13.00
N GLU A 423 -13.91 -12.67 11.73
CA GLU A 423 -14.94 -13.65 11.34
C GLU A 423 -14.44 -15.11 11.39
N ILE A 424 -13.16 -15.41 11.13
CA ILE A 424 -12.63 -16.80 11.17
C ILE A 424 -11.80 -17.15 12.40
N GLY A 425 -11.37 -16.17 13.18
CA GLY A 425 -10.49 -16.33 14.34
C GLY A 425 -9.00 -16.37 13.99
N ASP A 426 -8.18 -15.92 14.94
CA ASP A 426 -6.73 -15.74 14.79
C ASP A 426 -5.98 -16.97 14.28
N GLU A 427 -6.25 -18.15 14.86
CA GLU A 427 -5.52 -19.37 14.49
C GLU A 427 -5.77 -19.75 13.02
N ALA A 428 -7.01 -19.66 12.54
CA ALA A 428 -7.37 -19.94 11.16
C ALA A 428 -6.82 -18.88 10.19
N PHE A 429 -6.79 -17.62 10.61
CA PHE A 429 -6.23 -16.51 9.83
C PHE A 429 -4.72 -16.64 9.66
N TRP A 430 -3.95 -16.79 10.75
CA TRP A 430 -2.50 -16.92 10.67
C TRP A 430 -2.06 -18.22 9.99
N ARG A 431 -2.81 -19.31 10.16
CA ARG A 431 -2.65 -20.53 9.36
C ARG A 431 -2.89 -20.25 7.86
N GLY A 432 -3.92 -19.46 7.53
CA GLY A 432 -4.24 -19.06 6.15
C GLY A 432 -3.15 -18.22 5.49
N VAL A 433 -2.68 -17.17 6.16
CA VAL A 433 -1.59 -16.31 5.67
C VAL A 433 -0.29 -17.13 5.44
N LYS A 434 0.04 -18.04 6.35
CA LYS A 434 1.21 -18.90 6.23
C LYS A 434 1.08 -19.95 5.12
N GLN A 435 -0.12 -20.50 4.93
CA GLN A 435 -0.44 -21.43 3.85
C GLN A 435 -0.38 -20.76 2.48
N LEU A 436 -0.85 -19.50 2.38
CA LEU A 436 -0.79 -18.68 1.16
C LEU A 436 0.66 -18.51 0.65
N VAL A 437 1.58 -18.15 1.55
CA VAL A 437 3.01 -18.06 1.23
C VAL A 437 3.58 -19.43 0.85
N ALA A 438 3.26 -20.50 1.59
CA ALA A 438 3.82 -21.82 1.36
C ALA A 438 3.37 -22.48 0.04
N ASP A 439 2.10 -22.34 -0.34
CA ASP A 439 1.53 -22.99 -1.53
C ASP A 439 1.81 -22.20 -2.83
N LEU A 440 1.82 -20.86 -2.76
CA LEU A 440 1.84 -19.98 -3.93
C LEU A 440 3.15 -19.20 -4.10
N SER A 441 4.20 -19.51 -3.34
CA SER A 441 5.55 -19.01 -3.64
C SER A 441 6.01 -19.45 -5.02
N GLY A 442 6.51 -18.51 -5.83
CA GLY A 442 6.83 -18.72 -7.24
C GLY A 442 5.59 -18.86 -8.13
N ARG A 443 4.44 -18.28 -7.74
CA ARG A 443 3.18 -18.29 -8.49
C ARG A 443 2.42 -16.98 -8.37
N TYR A 444 1.60 -16.70 -9.39
CA TYR A 444 0.55 -15.68 -9.34
C TYR A 444 -0.64 -16.15 -8.50
N ALA A 445 -1.16 -15.26 -7.66
CA ALA A 445 -2.35 -15.45 -6.84
C ALA A 445 -3.34 -14.28 -6.99
N ASP A 446 -4.62 -14.57 -6.78
CA ASP A 446 -5.71 -13.59 -6.77
C ASP A 446 -6.70 -13.83 -5.60
N TRP A 447 -7.76 -13.03 -5.53
CA TRP A 447 -8.78 -13.12 -4.47
C TRP A 447 -9.51 -14.47 -4.39
N GLN A 448 -9.58 -15.27 -5.47
CA GLN A 448 -10.18 -16.62 -5.45
C GLN A 448 -9.22 -17.63 -4.80
N ASP A 449 -7.92 -17.51 -5.05
CA ASP A 449 -6.89 -18.27 -4.32
C ASP A 449 -6.90 -17.95 -2.82
N LEU A 450 -7.05 -16.66 -2.46
CA LEU A 450 -7.24 -16.25 -1.07
C LEU A 450 -8.55 -16.82 -0.48
N GLU A 451 -9.69 -16.71 -1.18
CA GLU A 451 -10.97 -17.29 -0.73
C GLU A 451 -10.84 -18.79 -0.46
N ARG A 452 -10.23 -19.53 -1.38
CA ARG A 452 -9.93 -20.96 -1.27
C ARG A 452 -9.11 -21.27 -0.02
N ILE A 453 -8.00 -20.56 0.19
CA ILE A 453 -7.07 -20.84 1.30
C ILE A 453 -7.73 -20.54 2.64
N PHE A 454 -8.37 -19.38 2.82
CA PHE A 454 -9.03 -19.05 4.09
C PHE A 454 -10.27 -19.92 4.35
N THR A 455 -10.98 -20.38 3.32
CA THR A 455 -12.05 -21.39 3.44
C THR A 455 -11.47 -22.71 3.96
N GLN A 456 -10.36 -23.17 3.39
CA GLN A 456 -9.67 -24.40 3.78
C GLN A 456 -9.09 -24.34 5.20
N THR A 457 -8.44 -23.25 5.61
CA THR A 457 -7.81 -23.16 6.94
C THR A 457 -8.78 -22.90 8.08
N SER A 458 -9.94 -22.29 7.80
CA SER A 458 -11.02 -22.07 8.78
C SER A 458 -12.06 -23.18 8.83
N GLY A 459 -12.25 -23.95 7.76
CA GLY A 459 -13.33 -24.93 7.65
C GLY A 459 -14.72 -24.30 7.54
N ARG A 460 -14.82 -23.06 7.02
CA ARG A 460 -16.07 -22.28 6.94
C ARG A 460 -16.27 -21.78 5.51
N GLU A 461 -17.51 -21.81 5.03
CA GLU A 461 -17.88 -21.22 3.73
C GLU A 461 -17.69 -19.70 3.74
N LEU A 462 -16.72 -19.19 2.95
CA LEU A 462 -16.39 -17.76 2.88
C LEU A 462 -16.88 -17.05 1.62
N ARG A 463 -17.52 -17.74 0.67
CA ARG A 463 -17.98 -17.13 -0.60
C ARG A 463 -18.83 -15.86 -0.40
N TRP A 464 -19.67 -15.85 0.64
CA TRP A 464 -20.47 -14.67 1.02
C TRP A 464 -19.61 -13.48 1.48
N PHE A 465 -18.44 -13.72 2.08
CA PHE A 465 -17.54 -12.70 2.61
C PHE A 465 -16.84 -11.97 1.47
N PHE A 466 -16.24 -12.71 0.53
CA PHE A 466 -15.52 -12.13 -0.61
C PHE A 466 -16.48 -11.42 -1.57
N ALA A 467 -17.63 -12.03 -1.88
CA ALA A 467 -18.71 -11.37 -2.63
C ALA A 467 -19.21 -10.06 -1.98
N GLN A 468 -19.19 -9.97 -0.65
CA GLN A 468 -19.68 -8.80 0.09
C GLN A 468 -18.64 -7.68 0.23
N TRP A 469 -17.37 -8.02 0.45
CA TRP A 469 -16.32 -7.07 0.83
C TRP A 469 -15.32 -6.76 -0.29
N ILE A 470 -15.03 -7.74 -1.16
CA ILE A 470 -14.02 -7.62 -2.21
C ILE A 470 -14.66 -7.22 -3.54
N GLU A 471 -15.75 -7.87 -3.93
CA GLU A 471 -16.42 -7.69 -5.22
C GLU A 471 -17.45 -6.54 -5.25
N ARG A 472 -17.78 -5.95 -4.10
CA ARG A 472 -18.83 -4.94 -3.98
C ARG A 472 -18.27 -3.61 -3.44
N PRO A 473 -18.70 -2.44 -3.98
CA PRO A 473 -18.38 -1.15 -3.37
C PRO A 473 -19.10 -0.97 -2.03
N GLY A 474 -18.67 0.05 -1.27
CA GLY A 474 -19.31 0.45 -0.02
C GLY A 474 -18.80 -0.29 1.22
N ALA A 475 -19.40 0.09 2.35
CA ALA A 475 -19.26 -0.49 3.70
C ALA A 475 -20.48 -0.05 4.53
N PRO A 476 -20.86 -0.77 5.61
CA PRO A 476 -21.98 -0.37 6.45
C PRO A 476 -21.69 0.93 7.20
N ALA A 477 -22.68 1.80 7.30
CA ALA A 477 -22.70 2.91 8.25
C ALA A 477 -23.80 2.63 9.28
N VAL A 478 -23.45 2.50 10.56
CA VAL A 478 -24.38 2.14 11.63
C VAL A 478 -24.35 3.19 12.73
N ALA A 479 -25.51 3.46 13.34
CA ALA A 479 -25.63 4.33 14.50
C ALA A 479 -26.75 3.84 15.44
N ILE A 480 -26.68 4.20 16.72
CA ILE A 480 -27.70 3.82 17.71
C ILE A 480 -28.86 4.82 17.66
N ALA A 481 -30.00 4.37 17.11
CA ALA A 481 -31.23 5.14 17.10
C ALA A 481 -31.81 5.28 18.52
N ASP A 482 -31.88 4.16 19.24
CA ASP A 482 -32.47 4.07 20.59
C ASP A 482 -31.83 2.93 21.39
N ALA A 483 -31.83 3.06 22.71
CA ALA A 483 -31.36 2.02 23.63
C ALA A 483 -32.26 1.99 24.87
N MET A 484 -32.78 0.80 25.20
CA MET A 484 -33.70 0.60 26.32
C MET A 484 -33.35 -0.66 27.12
N ALA A 485 -33.54 -0.65 28.43
CA ALA A 485 -33.30 -1.82 29.28
C ALA A 485 -34.39 -2.07 30.33
N SER A 486 -34.69 -3.35 30.57
CA SER A 486 -35.60 -3.83 31.63
C SER A 486 -34.96 -4.98 32.41
N PRO A 487 -35.37 -5.27 33.65
CA PRO A 487 -34.85 -6.39 34.42
C PRO A 487 -35.05 -7.74 33.70
N SER A 488 -34.02 -8.60 33.70
CA SER A 488 -34.07 -9.89 33.02
C SER A 488 -34.98 -10.87 33.74
N ARG A 489 -36.07 -11.26 33.08
CA ARG A 489 -37.06 -12.21 33.62
C ARG A 489 -36.50 -13.62 33.91
N ASN A 490 -35.34 -13.95 33.32
CA ASN A 490 -34.72 -15.28 33.40
C ASN A 490 -33.49 -15.31 34.33
N GLN A 491 -32.96 -14.16 34.75
CA GLN A 491 -31.72 -14.04 35.51
C GLN A 491 -31.83 -12.90 36.54
N PRO A 492 -32.08 -13.19 37.83
CA PRO A 492 -32.20 -12.16 38.86
C PRO A 492 -30.94 -11.27 38.95
N GLY A 493 -31.13 -9.95 38.98
CA GLY A 493 -30.06 -8.95 39.00
C GLY A 493 -29.58 -8.48 37.62
N ALA A 494 -29.66 -9.35 36.61
CA ALA A 494 -29.32 -9.00 35.23
C ALA A 494 -30.41 -8.16 34.56
N TYR A 495 -30.08 -7.51 33.44
CA TYR A 495 -30.98 -6.71 32.62
C TYR A 495 -31.00 -7.21 31.17
N THR A 496 -32.16 -7.13 30.51
CA THR A 496 -32.28 -7.28 29.06
C THR A 496 -32.11 -5.90 28.42
N LEU A 497 -30.97 -5.68 27.76
CA LEU A 497 -30.66 -4.49 26.97
C LEU A 497 -31.15 -4.69 25.53
N ARG A 498 -31.84 -3.69 24.99
CA ARG A 498 -32.29 -3.60 23.59
C ARG A 498 -31.69 -2.38 22.93
N VAL A 499 -30.99 -2.59 21.81
CA VAL A 499 -30.33 -1.53 21.03
C VAL A 499 -30.92 -1.53 19.63
N ARG A 500 -31.48 -0.41 19.20
CA ARG A 500 -32.00 -0.21 17.84
C ARG A 500 -30.99 0.56 16.99
N LEU A 501 -30.73 0.05 15.81
CA LEU A 501 -29.70 0.51 14.88
C LEU A 501 -30.31 1.14 13.63
N THR A 502 -29.96 2.39 13.34
CA THR A 502 -30.06 2.92 11.97
C THR A 502 -28.91 2.40 11.13
N ARG A 503 -29.19 2.10 9.86
CA ARG A 503 -28.23 1.51 8.92
C ARG A 503 -28.30 2.21 7.57
N GLU A 504 -27.14 2.57 7.05
CA GLU A 504 -26.91 3.17 5.73
C GLU A 504 -25.74 2.43 5.03
N GLY A 505 -25.52 2.68 3.74
CA GLY A 505 -24.45 2.01 2.97
C GLY A 505 -24.80 0.61 2.43
N GLY A 506 -25.93 0.04 2.85
CA GLY A 506 -26.48 -1.22 2.32
C GLY A 506 -26.38 -2.41 3.26
N ALA A 507 -26.89 -3.56 2.80
CA ALA A 507 -26.96 -4.79 3.58
C ALA A 507 -25.57 -5.45 3.71
N PHE A 508 -25.04 -5.52 4.93
CA PHE A 508 -23.75 -6.14 5.26
C PHE A 508 -23.87 -7.01 6.51
N ARG A 509 -23.50 -8.29 6.42
CA ARG A 509 -23.21 -9.14 7.58
C ARG A 509 -21.83 -8.79 8.11
N PHE A 510 -21.70 -8.53 9.41
CA PHE A 510 -20.42 -8.30 10.06
C PHE A 510 -20.50 -8.50 11.58
N ILE A 511 -19.35 -8.63 12.23
CA ILE A 511 -19.26 -8.58 13.69
C ILE A 511 -19.18 -7.11 14.11
N LEU A 512 -20.13 -6.68 14.94
CA LEU A 512 -20.24 -5.34 15.50
C LEU A 512 -19.96 -5.39 17.01
N PRO A 513 -18.83 -4.86 17.50
CA PRO A 513 -18.62 -4.69 18.93
C PRO A 513 -19.56 -3.61 19.49
N LEU A 514 -20.14 -3.90 20.65
CA LEU A 514 -20.86 -2.93 21.47
C LEU A 514 -20.17 -2.84 22.84
N ALA A 515 -19.72 -1.64 23.21
CA ALA A 515 -19.28 -1.38 24.57
C ALA A 515 -20.47 -0.86 25.40
N ILE A 516 -20.60 -1.39 26.62
CA ILE A 516 -21.74 -1.17 27.50
C ILE A 516 -21.19 -0.73 28.86
N ALA A 517 -21.47 0.50 29.27
CA ALA A 517 -21.19 0.98 30.61
C ALA A 517 -22.40 0.73 31.50
N MET A 518 -22.21 -0.09 32.52
CA MET A 518 -23.20 -0.40 33.56
C MET A 518 -22.85 0.33 34.86
N LYS A 519 -23.76 0.27 35.82
CA LYS A 519 -23.68 0.99 37.10
C LYS A 519 -22.43 0.67 37.93
N GLY A 520 -21.97 -0.58 37.93
CA GLY A 520 -20.79 -1.05 38.65
C GLY A 520 -19.71 -1.70 37.78
N SER A 521 -19.86 -1.75 36.45
CA SER A 521 -18.93 -2.46 35.55
C SER A 521 -19.02 -1.99 34.10
N THR A 522 -18.07 -2.40 33.26
CA THR A 522 -18.12 -2.25 31.80
C THR A 522 -18.03 -3.61 31.11
N ALA A 523 -18.63 -3.74 29.94
CA ALA A 523 -18.53 -4.91 29.09
C ALA A 523 -18.28 -4.50 27.63
N SER A 524 -17.59 -5.35 26.87
CA SER A 524 -17.52 -5.27 25.41
C SER A 524 -18.07 -6.58 24.83
N VAL A 525 -19.03 -6.49 23.91
CA VAL A 525 -19.77 -7.63 23.37
C VAL A 525 -19.70 -7.61 21.85
N ALA A 526 -19.08 -8.63 21.25
CA ALA A 526 -19.03 -8.82 19.80
C ALA A 526 -20.34 -9.43 19.30
N VAL A 527 -21.15 -8.65 18.57
CA VAL A 527 -22.46 -9.08 18.05
C VAL A 527 -22.33 -9.44 16.57
N ALA A 528 -22.55 -10.71 16.23
CA ALA A 528 -22.66 -11.15 14.83
C ALA A 528 -23.97 -10.63 14.22
N LEU A 529 -23.90 -9.53 13.49
CA LEU A 529 -25.05 -8.80 12.96
C LEU A 529 -25.40 -9.31 11.56
N ALA A 530 -26.64 -9.77 11.35
CA ALA A 530 -27.11 -10.18 10.04
C ALA A 530 -27.30 -8.97 9.09
N ALA A 531 -27.36 -9.24 7.78
CA ALA A 531 -27.25 -8.19 6.75
C ALA A 531 -28.31 -7.08 6.86
N GLU A 532 -29.55 -7.46 7.19
CA GLU A 532 -30.72 -6.57 7.35
C GLU A 532 -31.17 -6.44 8.83
N GLN A 533 -30.31 -6.80 9.79
CA GLN A 533 -30.68 -6.75 11.21
C GLN A 533 -30.63 -5.32 11.76
N HIS A 534 -31.72 -4.87 12.38
CA HIS A 534 -31.88 -3.53 12.94
C HIS A 534 -31.99 -3.47 14.47
N ASP A 535 -32.39 -4.53 15.14
CA ASP A 535 -32.47 -4.57 16.61
C ASP A 535 -31.52 -5.66 17.15
N VAL A 536 -30.88 -5.35 18.28
CA VAL A 536 -29.97 -6.24 19.03
C VAL A 536 -30.52 -6.35 20.46
N GLU A 537 -30.69 -7.59 20.95
CA GLU A 537 -31.08 -7.87 22.33
C GLU A 537 -29.97 -8.66 23.04
N LEU A 538 -29.55 -8.18 24.21
CA LEU A 538 -28.49 -8.76 25.04
C LEU A 538 -28.97 -8.90 26.48
N VAL A 539 -28.45 -9.90 27.20
CA VAL A 539 -28.58 -9.97 28.67
C VAL A 539 -27.25 -9.53 29.28
N VAL A 540 -27.29 -8.52 30.14
CA VAL A 540 -26.13 -7.91 30.80
C VAL A 540 -26.23 -8.06 32.32
N PRO A 541 -25.12 -8.21 33.06
CA PRO A 541 -25.14 -8.63 34.47
C PRO A 541 -25.59 -7.55 35.47
N ASP A 542 -25.69 -6.29 35.06
CA ASP A 542 -25.99 -5.13 35.90
C ASP A 542 -26.75 -4.07 35.07
N GLU A 543 -27.28 -3.03 35.72
CA GLU A 543 -28.08 -1.95 35.12
C GLU A 543 -27.23 -1.17 34.07
N PRO A 544 -27.53 -1.29 32.75
CA PRO A 544 -26.79 -0.58 31.72
C PRO A 544 -27.20 0.89 31.67
N LEU A 545 -26.22 1.78 31.63
CA LEU A 545 -26.39 3.24 31.63
C LEU A 545 -26.09 3.86 30.26
N HIS A 546 -25.04 3.37 29.59
CA HIS A 546 -24.65 3.83 28.25
C HIS A 546 -24.24 2.65 27.36
N VAL A 547 -24.46 2.79 26.04
CA VAL A 547 -23.97 1.87 25.02
C VAL A 547 -23.34 2.63 23.85
N ALA A 548 -22.23 2.11 23.33
CA ALA A 548 -21.48 2.68 22.21
C ALA A 548 -21.17 1.60 21.16
N ILE A 549 -21.21 1.98 19.89
CA ILE A 549 -20.77 1.16 18.75
C ILE A 549 -19.24 1.21 18.67
N ASP A 550 -18.60 0.05 18.70
CA ASP A 550 -17.19 -0.17 18.31
C ASP A 550 -16.09 0.75 18.91
N PRO A 551 -15.97 0.90 20.26
CA PRO A 551 -14.80 1.31 21.05
C PRO A 551 -13.47 1.63 20.39
N ASP A 552 -13.02 0.74 19.53
CA ASP A 552 -11.64 0.60 19.13
C ASP A 552 -11.47 0.46 17.62
N PHE A 553 -12.52 0.76 16.85
CA PHE A 553 -12.54 0.73 15.39
C PHE A 553 -12.21 -0.65 14.80
N MET A 554 -12.69 -1.72 15.43
CA MET A 554 -12.45 -3.10 15.00
C MET A 554 -13.19 -3.42 13.69
N SER A 555 -14.38 -2.85 13.50
CA SER A 555 -15.23 -3.15 12.35
C SER A 555 -14.96 -2.21 11.18
N LEU A 556 -14.95 -2.75 9.94
CA LEU A 556 -14.99 -1.92 8.74
C LEU A 556 -16.36 -1.23 8.63
N GLN A 557 -16.38 0.04 9.02
CA GLN A 557 -17.56 0.91 8.98
C GLN A 557 -17.28 2.19 8.20
N ARG A 558 -18.28 2.67 7.46
CA ARG A 558 -18.28 3.99 6.83
C ARG A 558 -18.78 5.02 7.84
N LEU A 559 -17.90 5.92 8.26
CA LEU A 559 -18.17 6.92 9.30
C LEU A 559 -18.72 8.19 8.64
N LYS A 560 -19.77 8.79 9.22
CA LYS A 560 -20.29 10.09 8.75
C LYS A 560 -19.33 11.22 9.12
N ARG A 561 -19.34 12.35 8.39
CA ARG A 561 -18.38 13.44 8.60
C ARG A 561 -18.46 14.05 10.00
N GLU A 562 -19.66 14.10 10.59
CA GLU A 562 -19.90 14.50 11.98
C GLU A 562 -19.49 13.45 13.02
N GLN A 563 -19.33 12.17 12.63
CA GLN A 563 -18.78 11.09 13.47
C GLN A 563 -17.25 11.00 13.39
N LEU A 564 -16.59 11.81 12.54
CA LEU A 564 -15.15 11.81 12.38
C LEU A 564 -14.45 12.83 13.29
N ALA A 565 -13.17 12.59 13.51
CA ALA A 565 -12.24 13.51 14.13
C ALA A 565 -12.28 14.88 13.42
N PRO A 566 -12.54 16.01 14.11
CA PRO A 566 -12.43 17.34 13.50
C PRO A 566 -10.96 17.62 13.20
N VAL A 567 -10.60 17.62 11.92
CA VAL A 567 -9.21 17.74 11.41
C VAL A 567 -9.17 18.55 10.11
N LEU A 568 -8.00 19.07 9.73
CA LEU A 568 -7.82 19.80 8.47
C LEU A 568 -8.26 18.97 7.24
N ASN A 569 -8.13 17.64 7.25
CA ASN A 569 -8.59 16.81 6.14
C ASN A 569 -10.12 16.79 5.94
N LEU A 570 -10.93 17.21 6.93
CA LEU A 570 -12.36 17.48 6.69
C LEU A 570 -12.53 18.73 5.81
N PHE A 571 -11.79 19.82 6.06
CA PHE A 571 -11.80 21.01 5.20
C PHE A 571 -11.31 20.69 3.78
N VAL A 572 -10.22 19.92 3.67
CA VAL A 572 -9.64 19.50 2.37
C VAL A 572 -10.61 18.70 1.50
N THR A 573 -11.44 17.85 2.11
CA THR A 573 -12.39 16.98 1.39
C THR A 573 -13.80 17.54 1.31
N ASP A 574 -14.05 18.72 1.88
CA ASP A 574 -15.34 19.38 1.77
C ASP A 574 -15.61 19.82 0.33
N GLN A 575 -16.85 19.62 -0.13
CA GLN A 575 -17.32 20.16 -1.40
C GLN A 575 -17.46 21.69 -1.31
N ARG A 576 -17.86 22.23 -0.15
CA ARG A 576 -17.97 23.66 0.11
C ARG A 576 -16.88 24.06 1.09
N LYS A 577 -15.86 24.75 0.59
CA LYS A 577 -14.72 25.16 1.42
C LYS A 577 -14.35 26.62 1.18
N ALA A 578 -13.96 27.33 2.23
CA ALA A 578 -13.62 28.74 2.16
C ALA A 578 -12.39 29.07 3.01
N VAL A 579 -11.59 30.04 2.59
CA VAL A 579 -10.43 30.53 3.34
C VAL A 579 -10.67 31.95 3.82
N LEU A 580 -10.40 32.21 5.09
CA LEU A 580 -10.50 33.54 5.71
C LEU A 580 -9.09 34.02 6.12
N PRO A 581 -8.43 34.87 5.31
CA PRO A 581 -7.17 35.49 5.68
C PRO A 581 -7.40 36.62 6.69
N LEU A 582 -6.89 36.48 7.91
CA LEU A 582 -6.91 37.50 8.97
C LEU A 582 -5.47 37.89 9.34
N PHE A 583 -4.76 38.46 8.37
CA PHE A 583 -3.37 38.92 8.50
C PHE A 583 -3.11 40.15 7.61
N ALA A 584 -2.10 40.95 7.95
CA ALA A 584 -1.66 42.05 7.11
C ALA A 584 -0.86 41.56 5.88
N ASP A 585 -0.86 42.32 4.79
CA ASP A 585 -0.19 41.99 3.51
C ASP A 585 1.31 41.64 3.63
N SER A 586 1.97 42.05 4.71
CA SER A 586 3.37 41.73 5.05
C SER A 586 3.58 40.31 5.58
N ALA A 587 2.52 39.55 5.88
CA ALA A 587 2.61 38.16 6.33
C ALA A 587 2.84 37.19 5.15
N THR A 588 3.95 37.36 4.43
CA THR A 588 4.27 36.64 3.18
C THR A 588 4.02 35.13 3.21
N PRO A 589 4.42 34.35 4.25
CA PRO A 589 4.19 32.90 4.26
C PRO A 589 2.71 32.50 4.27
N PHE A 590 1.84 33.36 4.84
CA PHE A 590 0.39 33.17 4.80
C PHE A 590 -0.22 33.60 3.47
N LYS A 591 0.29 34.69 2.88
CA LYS A 591 -0.10 35.13 1.53
C LYS A 591 0.23 34.07 0.46
N GLU A 592 1.42 33.48 0.52
CA GLU A 592 1.85 32.36 -0.33
C GLU A 592 1.00 31.09 -0.12
N LEU A 593 0.58 30.81 1.11
CA LEU A 593 -0.34 29.72 1.41
C LEU A 593 -1.71 29.93 0.76
N VAL A 594 -2.31 31.12 0.88
CA VAL A 594 -3.61 31.43 0.26
C VAL A 594 -3.53 31.31 -1.25
N VAL A 595 -2.56 31.97 -1.89
CA VAL A 595 -2.34 31.92 -3.35
C VAL A 595 -2.14 30.48 -3.84
N ARG A 596 -1.45 29.63 -3.07
CA ARG A 596 -1.24 28.22 -3.43
C ARG A 596 -2.52 27.38 -3.31
N ILE A 597 -3.42 27.69 -2.37
CA ILE A 597 -4.75 27.07 -2.27
C ILE A 597 -5.61 27.46 -3.48
N GLU A 598 -5.66 28.75 -3.82
CA GLU A 598 -6.39 29.24 -5.00
C GLU A 598 -5.87 28.60 -6.29
N ALA A 599 -4.54 28.55 -6.46
CA ALA A 599 -3.91 27.93 -7.62
C ALA A 599 -4.18 26.41 -7.71
N GLN A 600 -4.18 25.70 -6.58
CA GLN A 600 -4.48 24.26 -6.53
C GLN A 600 -5.94 23.96 -6.94
N ASP A 601 -6.89 24.81 -6.55
CA ASP A 601 -8.30 24.69 -6.94
C ASP A 601 -8.63 25.32 -8.31
N ALA A 602 -7.71 26.05 -8.94
CA ALA A 602 -7.99 26.81 -10.16
C ALA A 602 -8.52 25.92 -11.32
N GLN A 603 -8.08 24.67 -11.38
CA GLN A 603 -8.51 23.67 -12.37
C GLN A 603 -9.71 22.82 -11.91
N ALA A 604 -10.13 22.93 -10.65
CA ALA A 604 -11.26 22.15 -10.13
C ALA A 604 -12.61 22.64 -10.69
N PRO A 605 -13.62 21.76 -10.86
CA PRO A 605 -14.98 22.19 -11.22
C PRO A 605 -15.52 23.22 -10.22
N THR A 606 -16.25 24.23 -10.70
CA THR A 606 -16.65 25.43 -9.92
C THR A 606 -17.23 25.13 -8.54
N LYS A 607 -17.97 24.02 -8.40
CA LYS A 607 -18.58 23.54 -7.15
C LYS A 607 -17.59 23.05 -6.08
N HIS A 608 -16.29 23.00 -6.36
CA HIS A 608 -15.22 22.52 -5.46
C HIS A 608 -14.18 23.60 -5.12
N LYS A 609 -14.27 24.78 -5.74
CA LYS A 609 -13.24 25.83 -5.60
C LYS A 609 -13.31 26.47 -4.22
N THR A 610 -12.15 26.68 -3.59
CA THR A 610 -12.07 27.49 -2.37
C THR A 610 -12.55 28.91 -2.64
N THR A 611 -13.50 29.39 -1.85
CA THR A 611 -13.88 30.82 -1.82
C THR A 611 -12.98 31.57 -0.84
N ILE A 612 -12.29 32.62 -1.29
CA ILE A 612 -11.63 33.55 -0.36
C ILE A 612 -12.67 34.51 0.23
N LEU A 613 -12.69 34.63 1.55
CA LEU A 613 -13.60 35.49 2.31
C LEU A 613 -12.92 36.84 2.63
N PRO A 614 -13.68 37.95 2.71
CA PRO A 614 -13.11 39.26 3.04
C PRO A 614 -12.80 39.36 4.55
N MET A 615 -11.78 40.16 4.89
CA MET A 615 -11.27 40.33 6.26
C MET A 615 -12.30 40.89 7.25
N ASP A 616 -13.26 41.68 6.80
CA ASP A 616 -14.28 42.36 7.60
C ASP A 616 -15.50 41.47 7.93
N ILE A 617 -15.46 40.18 7.56
CA ILE A 617 -16.58 39.27 7.79
C ILE A 617 -16.86 39.05 9.29
N VAL A 618 -18.13 39.23 9.66
CA VAL A 618 -18.62 39.15 11.06
C VAL A 618 -19.16 37.76 11.42
N ALA A 619 -19.47 36.92 10.44
CA ALA A 619 -19.97 35.55 10.63
C ALA A 619 -19.54 34.62 9.49
N LEU A 620 -19.26 33.35 9.79
CA LEU A 620 -18.85 32.36 8.79
C LEU A 620 -20.00 32.02 7.81
N PRO A 621 -19.69 31.60 6.56
CA PRO A 621 -20.71 31.17 5.60
C PRO A 621 -21.59 30.03 6.15
N PRO A 622 -22.91 29.99 5.88
CA PRO A 622 -23.87 29.11 6.57
C PRO A 622 -23.77 27.61 6.20
N SER A 623 -22.78 27.19 5.41
CA SER A 623 -22.52 25.78 5.11
C SER A 623 -21.09 25.58 4.64
N GLY A 624 -20.52 24.41 4.88
CA GLY A 624 -19.18 24.05 4.42
C GLY A 624 -18.08 24.45 5.39
N SER A 625 -16.89 23.91 5.16
CA SER A 625 -15.73 24.07 6.04
C SER A 625 -14.98 25.38 5.79
N VAL A 626 -14.38 25.95 6.83
CA VAL A 626 -13.60 27.20 6.74
C VAL A 626 -12.19 26.99 7.28
N LEU A 627 -11.17 27.41 6.52
CA LEU A 627 -9.80 27.54 6.99
C LEU A 627 -9.50 29.02 7.25
N ILE A 628 -9.41 29.40 8.51
CA ILE A 628 -8.91 30.71 8.94
C ILE A 628 -7.38 30.64 8.98
N VAL A 629 -6.70 31.64 8.41
CA VAL A 629 -5.25 31.81 8.52
C VAL A 629 -5.02 33.17 9.17
N ALA A 630 -4.37 33.24 10.33
CA ALA A 630 -4.44 34.43 11.18
C ALA A 630 -3.16 34.74 11.98
N THR A 631 -2.94 36.03 12.22
CA THR A 631 -1.90 36.58 13.11
C THR A 631 -2.48 37.10 14.43
N ALA A 632 -1.63 37.26 15.45
CA ALA A 632 -2.06 37.64 16.79
C ALA A 632 -2.74 39.02 16.91
N ASP A 633 -2.53 39.94 15.97
CA ASP A 633 -3.26 41.21 15.87
C ASP A 633 -4.74 41.04 15.46
N ARG A 634 -5.19 39.80 15.21
CA ARG A 634 -6.59 39.44 14.95
C ARG A 634 -7.18 38.47 15.99
N HIS A 635 -6.51 38.24 17.11
CA HIS A 635 -6.93 37.28 18.15
C HIS A 635 -8.40 37.44 18.59
N VAL A 636 -8.90 38.67 18.75
CA VAL A 636 -10.30 38.94 19.14
C VAL A 636 -11.30 38.40 18.09
N GLN A 637 -11.02 38.61 16.80
CA GLN A 637 -11.87 38.14 15.70
C GLN A 637 -11.79 36.61 15.58
N VAL A 638 -10.58 36.03 15.66
CA VAL A 638 -10.38 34.58 15.67
C VAL A 638 -11.13 33.93 16.84
N GLN A 639 -11.02 34.48 18.05
CA GLN A 639 -11.70 33.97 19.24
C GLN A 639 -13.22 34.04 19.10
N SER A 640 -13.76 35.15 18.58
CA SER A 640 -15.20 35.30 18.32
C SER A 640 -15.75 34.25 17.34
N LEU A 641 -14.99 33.95 16.28
CA LEU A 641 -15.34 32.93 15.29
C LEU A 641 -15.15 31.49 15.83
N LEU A 642 -14.17 31.25 16.70
CA LEU A 642 -13.89 29.94 17.29
C LEU A 642 -14.80 29.57 18.47
N ALA A 643 -15.24 30.54 19.29
CA ALA A 643 -15.90 30.28 20.57
C ALA A 643 -17.12 29.36 20.46
N LYS A 644 -17.89 29.46 19.37
CA LYS A 644 -19.06 28.59 19.12
C LYS A 644 -18.70 27.15 18.72
N ALA A 645 -17.52 26.92 18.17
CA ALA A 645 -17.13 25.64 17.57
C ALA A 645 -16.14 24.84 18.45
N CYS A 646 -15.19 25.51 19.09
CA CYS A 646 -14.21 24.86 19.97
C CYS A 646 -14.57 24.92 21.46
N GLY A 647 -15.41 25.87 21.88
CA GLY A 647 -15.63 26.14 23.31
C GLY A 647 -14.31 26.35 24.04
N ASP A 648 -14.14 25.70 25.19
CA ASP A 648 -12.93 25.81 26.03
C ASP A 648 -11.73 24.99 25.53
N LEU A 649 -11.86 24.22 24.42
CA LEU A 649 -10.75 23.44 23.85
C LEU A 649 -9.61 24.31 23.32
N ALA A 650 -9.94 25.54 22.87
CA ALA A 650 -8.97 26.47 22.29
C ALA A 650 -9.33 27.93 22.61
N THR A 651 -8.36 28.71 23.10
CA THR A 651 -8.51 30.17 23.28
C THR A 651 -7.32 30.95 22.73
N MET A 652 -7.58 32.06 22.03
CA MET A 652 -6.58 32.94 21.42
C MET A 652 -6.44 34.24 22.21
N GLY A 653 -5.20 34.64 22.53
CA GLY A 653 -4.87 35.89 23.20
C GLY A 653 -3.79 36.69 22.44
N PRO A 654 -3.47 37.92 22.91
CA PRO A 654 -2.47 38.78 22.28
C PRO A 654 -1.04 38.24 22.39
N ASP A 655 -0.69 37.58 23.49
CA ASP A 655 0.68 37.13 23.81
C ASP A 655 0.88 35.61 23.65
N GLY A 656 -0.20 34.86 23.41
CA GLY A 656 -0.20 33.40 23.30
C GLY A 656 -1.58 32.80 23.02
N PHE A 657 -1.67 31.48 23.13
CA PHE A 657 -2.91 30.72 22.98
C PHE A 657 -2.97 29.55 23.97
N ARG A 658 -4.17 29.05 24.26
CA ARG A 658 -4.40 27.83 25.07
C ARG A 658 -5.04 26.75 24.22
N ILE A 659 -4.60 25.52 24.38
CA ILE A 659 -5.03 24.33 23.64
C ILE A 659 -5.14 23.18 24.66
N ALA A 660 -6.31 22.55 24.77
CA ALA A 660 -6.60 21.52 25.78
C ALA A 660 -6.22 21.95 27.21
N GLY A 661 -6.52 23.20 27.58
CA GLY A 661 -6.16 23.79 28.88
C GLY A 661 -4.65 24.07 29.08
N THR A 662 -3.77 23.67 28.17
CA THR A 662 -2.33 23.98 28.20
C THR A 662 -2.08 25.33 27.52
N GLY A 663 -1.30 26.22 28.15
CA GLY A 663 -0.93 27.53 27.59
C GLY A 663 0.39 27.49 26.81
N TYR A 664 0.48 28.30 25.75
CA TYR A 664 1.64 28.45 24.89
C TYR A 664 1.81 29.95 24.55
N GLU A 665 2.97 30.52 24.85
CA GLU A 665 3.20 31.96 24.82
C GLU A 665 4.47 32.33 24.04
N GLY A 666 4.50 33.55 23.50
CA GLY A 666 5.68 34.11 22.82
C GLY A 666 5.70 33.95 21.30
N ARG A 667 6.49 34.82 20.64
CA ARG A 667 6.49 35.02 19.18
C ARG A 667 6.83 33.78 18.34
N ARG A 668 7.53 32.80 18.91
CA ARG A 668 7.94 31.55 18.26
C ARG A 668 6.77 30.56 18.05
N MET A 669 5.63 30.81 18.69
CA MET A 669 4.53 29.84 18.75
C MET A 669 3.55 29.96 17.58
N ALA A 670 3.12 28.81 17.08
CA ALA A 670 2.00 28.69 16.14
C ALA A 670 1.17 27.43 16.44
N VAL A 671 -0.09 27.41 16.00
CA VAL A 671 -0.99 26.26 16.13
C VAL A 671 -1.81 26.07 14.86
N LEU A 672 -1.94 24.82 14.45
CA LEU A 672 -3.02 24.36 13.57
C LEU A 672 -4.05 23.65 14.44
N LEU A 673 -5.32 24.06 14.40
CA LEU A 673 -6.40 23.36 15.11
C LEU A 673 -7.66 23.25 14.25
N SER A 674 -8.53 22.28 14.54
CA SER A 674 -9.82 22.07 13.87
C SER A 674 -10.91 21.70 14.87
N CYS A 675 -12.11 22.26 14.69
CA CYS A 675 -13.30 22.00 15.49
C CYS A 675 -14.51 21.82 14.56
N HIS A 676 -15.46 20.97 14.94
CA HIS A 676 -16.71 20.81 14.18
C HIS A 676 -17.56 22.07 14.25
N ARG A 677 -18.35 22.31 13.19
CA ARG A 677 -19.31 23.42 13.13
C ARG A 677 -20.70 22.99 13.62
N PRO A 678 -21.19 23.51 14.76
CA PRO A 678 -22.55 23.18 15.22
C PRO A 678 -23.65 23.70 14.30
N ASP A 679 -23.34 24.75 13.51
CA ASP A 679 -24.24 25.37 12.54
C ASP A 679 -24.16 24.73 11.14
N ALA A 680 -23.19 23.86 10.88
CA ALA A 680 -22.99 23.17 9.60
C ALA A 680 -22.47 21.74 9.82
N PRO A 681 -23.35 20.76 10.12
CA PRO A 681 -22.97 19.37 10.38
C PRO A 681 -22.05 18.77 9.30
N GLY A 682 -21.03 18.02 9.73
CA GLY A 682 -20.02 17.45 8.86
C GLY A 682 -19.04 18.46 8.22
N SER A 683 -19.10 19.73 8.63
CA SER A 683 -18.15 20.79 8.27
C SER A 683 -17.27 21.17 9.48
N VAL A 684 -16.05 21.64 9.23
CA VAL A 684 -15.13 22.12 10.29
C VAL A 684 -14.79 23.59 10.14
N VAL A 685 -14.48 24.24 11.27
CA VAL A 685 -13.61 25.43 11.26
C VAL A 685 -12.21 24.96 11.64
N THR A 686 -11.25 25.24 10.76
CA THR A 686 -9.82 24.98 10.95
C THR A 686 -9.12 26.34 11.05
N VAL A 687 -8.13 26.46 11.92
CA VAL A 687 -7.37 27.70 12.11
C VAL A 687 -5.87 27.40 12.11
N LEU A 688 -5.13 28.05 11.23
CA LEU A 688 -3.69 28.23 11.34
C LEU A 688 -3.44 29.60 11.97
N TYR A 689 -3.07 29.63 13.25
CA TYR A 689 -2.82 30.84 14.03
C TYR A 689 -1.33 30.92 14.41
N ALA A 690 -0.73 32.10 14.31
CA ALA A 690 0.67 32.31 14.69
C ALA A 690 0.90 33.63 15.42
N MET A 691 1.79 33.59 16.40
CA MET A 691 2.23 34.79 17.13
C MET A 691 3.15 35.67 16.27
N ASP A 692 3.80 35.09 15.26
CA ASP A 692 4.58 35.77 14.22
C ASP A 692 4.46 34.98 12.90
N PRO A 693 4.24 35.61 11.72
CA PRO A 693 4.22 34.91 10.44
C PRO A 693 5.47 34.05 10.16
N ALA A 694 6.64 34.46 10.67
CA ALA A 694 7.88 33.70 10.49
C ALA A 694 7.84 32.35 11.23
N ALA A 695 7.27 32.32 12.44
CA ALA A 695 7.15 31.11 13.25
C ALA A 695 6.32 30.00 12.56
N ALA A 696 5.37 30.39 11.71
CA ALA A 696 4.55 29.47 10.94
C ALA A 696 5.04 29.21 9.51
N ALA A 697 6.16 29.79 9.03
CA ALA A 697 6.54 29.68 7.61
C ALA A 697 6.72 28.23 7.12
N LYS A 698 7.41 27.40 7.92
CA LYS A 698 7.57 25.95 7.68
C LYS A 698 6.23 25.19 7.72
N VAL A 699 5.32 25.60 8.61
CA VAL A 699 3.96 25.03 8.75
C VAL A 699 3.10 25.40 7.54
N ALA A 700 3.11 26.66 7.13
CA ALA A 700 2.37 27.18 6.00
C ALA A 700 2.80 26.52 4.69
N ARG A 701 4.09 26.21 4.52
CA ARG A 701 4.58 25.39 3.39
C ARG A 701 4.07 23.95 3.43
N LEU A 702 4.08 23.32 4.61
CA LEU A 702 3.77 21.90 4.80
C LEU A 702 2.34 21.63 5.34
N LEU A 703 1.41 22.58 5.20
CA LEU A 703 0.14 22.59 5.95
C LEU A 703 -0.64 21.26 5.87
N PHE A 704 -0.76 20.69 4.67
CA PHE A 704 -1.53 19.46 4.43
C PHE A 704 -0.88 18.18 4.98
N PHE A 705 0.40 18.20 5.40
CA PHE A 705 1.04 17.08 6.11
C PHE A 705 0.54 16.96 7.56
N TYR A 706 -0.10 18.00 8.11
CA TYR A 706 -0.69 18.02 9.46
C TYR A 706 -2.20 17.73 9.43
N GLY A 707 -2.67 17.04 8.38
CA GLY A 707 -4.09 16.84 8.05
C GLY A 707 -4.93 15.97 9.00
N TRP A 708 -4.29 15.22 9.91
CA TRP A 708 -4.90 14.07 10.61
C TRP A 708 -5.07 14.23 12.13
N GLN A 709 -4.77 15.40 12.70
CA GLN A 709 -4.92 15.70 14.13
C GLN A 709 -5.86 16.89 14.36
N SER A 710 -6.53 16.94 15.52
CA SER A 710 -7.43 18.06 15.85
C SER A 710 -6.69 19.30 16.33
N ALA A 711 -5.51 19.15 16.93
CA ALA A 711 -4.55 20.24 16.99
C ALA A 711 -3.09 19.76 16.89
N VAL A 712 -2.24 20.63 16.36
CA VAL A 712 -0.78 20.50 16.32
C VAL A 712 -0.19 21.85 16.72
N VAL A 713 0.64 21.86 17.76
CA VAL A 713 1.33 23.07 18.24
C VAL A 713 2.78 23.03 17.80
N PHE A 714 3.28 24.19 17.38
CA PHE A 714 4.58 24.37 16.77
C PHE A 714 5.41 25.45 17.49
N ASP A 715 6.69 25.19 17.63
CA ASP A 715 7.75 26.17 17.94
C ASP A 715 8.63 26.30 16.68
N GLU A 716 8.63 27.47 16.04
CA GLU A 716 9.29 27.74 14.74
C GLU A 716 9.03 26.66 13.66
N GLY A 717 7.78 26.16 13.63
CA GLY A 717 7.34 25.13 12.70
C GLY A 717 7.91 23.73 12.96
N THR A 718 8.49 23.49 14.13
CA THR A 718 8.77 22.15 14.67
C THR A 718 7.63 21.74 15.58
N VAL A 719 7.07 20.54 15.39
CA VAL A 719 5.94 20.05 16.19
C VAL A 719 6.40 19.76 17.61
N ILE A 720 5.80 20.42 18.59
CA ILE A 720 6.05 20.17 20.02
C ILE A 720 4.90 19.40 20.70
N LYS A 721 3.70 19.45 20.14
CA LYS A 721 2.50 18.79 20.69
C LYS A 721 1.51 18.42 19.58
N ARG A 722 0.80 17.32 19.78
CA ARG A 722 -0.37 16.89 18.99
C ARG A 722 -1.52 16.57 19.95
N GLU A 723 -2.74 16.89 19.53
CA GLU A 723 -3.98 16.64 20.30
C GLU A 723 -5.12 16.16 19.39
N MET A 724 -6.12 15.50 19.99
CA MET A 724 -7.23 14.85 19.31
C MET A 724 -8.52 14.97 20.15
N TRP A 725 -9.50 15.77 19.69
CA TRP A 725 -10.71 16.13 20.47
C TRP A 725 -11.77 15.04 20.63
N GLN A 726 -11.63 13.89 19.97
CA GLN A 726 -12.72 12.94 19.84
C GLN A 726 -12.48 11.66 20.63
N GLU A 727 -13.02 11.62 21.85
CA GLU A 727 -13.31 10.37 22.54
C GLU A 727 -14.70 9.87 22.13
N PHE A 728 -14.68 9.16 20.99
CA PHE A 728 -15.71 8.27 20.44
C PHE A 728 -16.96 8.82 19.73
N GLN A 729 -17.59 7.90 18.99
CA GLN A 729 -18.96 8.03 18.50
C GLN A 729 -19.94 8.12 19.67
N ALA A 730 -21.03 8.84 19.46
CA ALA A 730 -22.03 9.17 20.49
C ALA A 730 -22.46 7.96 21.33
N MET A 731 -22.04 7.96 22.60
CA MET A 731 -22.60 7.05 23.60
C MET A 731 -24.09 7.32 23.73
N LYS A 732 -24.91 6.30 23.52
CA LYS A 732 -26.35 6.37 23.74
C LYS A 732 -26.65 6.08 25.20
N GLU A 733 -27.23 7.06 25.90
CA GLU A 733 -27.88 6.83 27.19
C GLU A 733 -28.97 5.75 27.06
N VAL A 734 -28.94 4.76 27.95
CA VAL A 734 -29.88 3.64 27.96
C VAL A 734 -31.08 4.00 28.83
N ARG A 735 -32.27 4.03 28.23
CA ARG A 735 -33.50 4.41 28.92
C ARG A 735 -34.10 3.20 29.64
N ARG A 736 -34.48 3.36 30.90
CA ARG A 736 -35.17 2.31 31.66
C ARG A 736 -36.59 2.11 31.12
N ASP A 737 -36.94 0.86 30.78
CA ASP A 737 -38.31 0.48 30.41
C ASP A 737 -39.08 0.08 31.68
N GLU A 738 -39.92 0.98 32.17
CA GLU A 738 -40.71 0.80 33.39
C GLU A 738 -42.07 0.10 33.14
N GLN A 739 -42.36 -0.34 31.90
CA GLN A 739 -43.67 -0.87 31.51
C GLN A 739 -43.70 -2.39 31.31
N ARG A 740 -42.74 -3.15 31.85
CA ARG A 740 -42.58 -4.60 31.57
C ARG A 740 -42.01 -5.46 32.70
#